data_AF-A0A6A1QHU2-F1
#
_entry.id   AF-A0A6A1QHU2-F1
#
_cell.length_a   1.000
_cell.length_b   1.000
_cell.length_c   1.000
_cell.angle_alpha   90.00
_cell.angle_beta   90.00
_cell.angle_gamma   90.00
#
_symmetry.space_group_name_H-M   'P 1'
#
loop_
_entity.id
_entity.type
_entity.pdbx_description
1 polymer ?
#
loop_
_entity_poly.entity_id
_entity_poly.type
_entity_poly.pdbx_seq_one_letter_code
_entity_poly.pdbx_strand_id
1 'polypeptide(L)'
;RLIVGHGESFTIQLHFNRPFHSGTDYITLVAETGPEPTVLLGTRATFLLTQARQGNVWSASDFTIHANSLFVSLFTPADAVIGPYTLKMEISQGPGHSTTHPLGTFILLFNPWSAGITCSQVTFLLFSLFFLEIPWKFEEDIIDIRFEILNKSLYFLESPSKDYSQWSNVVYVCRVVSAVINSNDDSVVLQGSWREDYSQGWTGSVAILRQWAARGGQPVRYGQCWVFAAVTCTVMRCLGVPTRVISNFHSAHNVDANLTIDTYYDQHAEMLPTQKRDKIWTFHVWNECWMIRKDLPPGYNGWQVLDPTPQQTSSGSFHCGPASVKAIREGKVHLPYDTPFVYAEVNAGEVVWLLEDGQAQEILAHNISSIGKEISTKMVGSDQSQNITSSYKYPEGSAEERSVFTKASWKMLGPWRASSPFLDLLGSGGFEDQPAQLQLYPTRKPEWGQDLLPKLHARSLADTAQPQGPIRLVVHFCAQTLLHYGGTWEPLWRQIVHLTLDFGEKTQWLLLLPYNNYRNKPMDEKLICVSGIAKVEETGRSMLVLKDISLGPPHLSTEVSERAEVGKALRFHISLTNTLLVALSHCTMVLQGSGLINGQITNDLGTLVAGHTIQIQLDLYPIKAGPHQLQVLISSNEIKEIKGYRYIFVHTAAKKNRRASEKTSCDLRSKQWWCSSHAAFGVSWSLGGGRGSRHSRTIFLKLQAIQLFCGEQPGNRRQPPRHKVGKAHGAAELRTKEVALINLQSSWNNAPHHTEEISSDHLLVCRGQAFNITLYFRNQTFQPGLDNIIFLAETGPLPNLAKGTQAVFSLAGHRGPSPWIASLETTGATSLEVSLCTPPMAAVGQYLLKVHIESLQGPVTAYQLGEFILLFNPWCSGDAVYLDSEPQRQEYVVNDYSFLPREQELDLSLPLELWTENIIDICLELLDKSLNFQIDPATDYALRGSPVHVSRVVCPMINSNDDRGVLSGDWSENYSDGISPVEWTGSVAILKQWHATGCQPVCYGQCWVFAAVMCTVMRCLGIPTQVITNFDSGHDTDGNLIIDEYYDNTGRILESKKEDSVWANPTSKKQGRTVPTSLLPSHASPPFSPAPGLASPNPKAGRQLNPDRMIF
;
A
#
# COMPACT_ATOMS: atom_id res chain seq x y z
N ARG A 1 9.78 -21.92 -20.97
CA ARG A 1 8.38 -22.43 -21.04
C ARG A 1 7.44 -21.25 -21.11
N LEU A 2 6.21 -21.39 -21.62
CA LEU A 2 5.19 -20.35 -21.46
C LEU A 2 4.51 -20.55 -20.09
N ILE A 3 4.46 -19.49 -19.30
CA ILE A 3 3.63 -19.38 -18.08
C ILE A 3 2.66 -18.21 -18.36
N VAL A 4 1.45 -18.25 -17.83
CA VAL A 4 0.42 -17.21 -17.99
C VAL A 4 -0.48 -17.17 -16.74
N GLY A 5 -1.07 -16.01 -16.45
CA GLY A 5 -2.12 -15.87 -15.45
C GLY A 5 -3.50 -16.15 -16.05
N HIS A 6 -4.41 -16.78 -15.29
CA HIS A 6 -5.82 -16.89 -15.68
C HIS A 6 -6.51 -15.51 -15.78
N GLY A 7 -7.58 -15.39 -16.57
CA GLY A 7 -8.30 -14.12 -16.74
C GLY A 7 -7.51 -13.04 -17.50
N GLU A 8 -6.39 -13.39 -18.12
CA GLU A 8 -5.60 -12.54 -19.03
C GLU A 8 -5.56 -13.15 -20.43
N SER A 9 -5.30 -12.29 -21.42
CA SER A 9 -5.10 -12.69 -22.82
C SER A 9 -3.61 -12.77 -23.15
N PHE A 10 -3.19 -13.80 -23.89
CA PHE A 10 -1.83 -13.95 -24.40
C PHE A 10 -1.84 -14.25 -25.90
N THR A 11 -0.93 -13.62 -26.64
CA THR A 11 -0.87 -13.78 -28.10
C THR A 11 -0.01 -14.98 -28.49
N ILE A 12 -0.53 -15.82 -29.40
CA ILE A 12 0.25 -16.83 -30.11
C ILE A 12 0.39 -16.45 -31.59
N GLN A 13 1.50 -16.89 -32.21
CA GLN A 13 1.74 -16.75 -33.65
C GLN A 13 1.73 -18.13 -34.29
N LEU A 14 0.79 -18.35 -35.21
CA LEU A 14 0.64 -19.59 -35.98
C LEU A 14 1.16 -19.35 -37.40
N HIS A 15 2.07 -20.22 -37.86
CA HIS A 15 2.62 -20.17 -39.21
C HIS A 15 2.05 -21.30 -40.06
N PHE A 16 1.51 -20.97 -41.23
CA PHE A 16 0.87 -21.90 -42.15
C PHE A 16 1.66 -22.03 -43.46
N ASN A 17 1.39 -23.10 -44.22
CA ASN A 17 1.95 -23.29 -45.57
C ASN A 17 1.28 -22.40 -46.64
N ARG A 18 0.10 -21.85 -46.35
CA ARG A 18 -0.64 -20.86 -47.15
C ARG A 18 -1.35 -19.87 -46.24
N PRO A 19 -1.85 -18.71 -46.74
CA PRO A 19 -2.68 -17.81 -45.95
C PRO A 19 -3.93 -18.49 -45.40
N PHE A 20 -4.36 -18.04 -44.21
CA PHE A 20 -5.61 -18.44 -43.56
C PHE A 20 -6.80 -17.68 -44.17
N HIS A 21 -7.90 -18.39 -44.47
CA HIS A 21 -9.10 -17.81 -45.07
C HIS A 21 -10.32 -18.01 -44.15
N SER A 22 -10.73 -16.95 -43.46
CA SER A 22 -11.78 -16.96 -42.43
C SER A 22 -13.18 -17.39 -42.88
N GLY A 23 -13.43 -17.54 -44.20
CA GLY A 23 -14.69 -18.05 -44.77
C GLY A 23 -14.67 -19.53 -45.16
N THR A 24 -13.51 -20.20 -45.14
CA THR A 24 -13.37 -21.60 -45.58
C THR A 24 -12.55 -22.47 -44.63
N ASP A 25 -11.65 -21.86 -43.87
CA ASP A 25 -10.79 -22.53 -42.89
C ASP A 25 -11.38 -22.33 -41.50
N TYR A 26 -11.80 -23.41 -40.85
CA TYR A 26 -12.28 -23.38 -39.48
C TYR A 26 -11.18 -23.87 -38.54
N ILE A 27 -10.85 -23.05 -37.54
CA ILE A 27 -9.89 -23.38 -36.48
C ILE A 27 -10.65 -23.54 -35.16
N THR A 28 -10.50 -24.72 -34.56
CA THR A 28 -10.94 -25.03 -33.20
C THR A 28 -9.70 -25.29 -32.35
N LEU A 29 -9.64 -24.70 -31.16
CA LEU A 29 -8.56 -24.92 -30.19
C LEU A 29 -9.07 -25.75 -29.03
N VAL A 30 -8.21 -26.63 -28.52
CA VAL A 30 -8.50 -27.51 -27.39
C VAL A 30 -7.40 -27.38 -26.36
N ALA A 31 -7.76 -26.98 -25.14
CA ALA A 31 -6.87 -26.89 -23.99
C ALA A 31 -7.22 -27.98 -22.98
N GLU A 32 -6.24 -28.77 -22.57
CA GLU A 32 -6.39 -29.94 -21.68
C GLU A 32 -5.37 -29.89 -20.53
N THR A 33 -5.80 -30.19 -19.31
CA THR A 33 -4.98 -30.17 -18.09
C THR A 33 -5.35 -31.34 -17.17
N GLY A 34 -4.44 -31.74 -16.27
CA GLY A 34 -4.67 -32.83 -15.32
C GLY A 34 -4.62 -34.24 -15.93
N PRO A 35 -4.86 -35.29 -15.10
CA PRO A 35 -4.68 -36.69 -15.51
C PRO A 35 -5.77 -37.20 -16.47
N GLU A 36 -7.03 -36.78 -16.27
CA GLU A 36 -8.17 -37.15 -17.13
C GLU A 36 -8.94 -35.88 -17.54
N PRO A 37 -8.54 -35.21 -18.64
CA PRO A 37 -9.16 -33.96 -19.08
C PRO A 37 -10.61 -34.13 -19.54
N THR A 38 -11.57 -33.50 -18.86
CA THR A 38 -12.99 -33.52 -19.25
C THR A 38 -13.64 -32.14 -19.15
N VAL A 39 -14.65 -31.89 -20.00
CA VAL A 39 -15.41 -30.63 -19.99
C VAL A 39 -16.22 -30.49 -18.70
N LEU A 40 -16.72 -31.62 -18.17
CA LEU A 40 -17.53 -31.70 -16.96
C LEU A 40 -16.76 -31.29 -15.69
N LEU A 41 -15.43 -31.50 -15.66
CA LEU A 41 -14.54 -31.12 -14.57
C LEU A 41 -13.82 -29.78 -14.82
N GLY A 42 -14.12 -29.07 -15.92
CA GLY A 42 -13.40 -27.85 -16.32
C GLY A 42 -11.93 -28.07 -16.75
N THR A 43 -11.46 -29.32 -16.75
CA THR A 43 -10.08 -29.70 -17.10
C THR A 43 -9.85 -29.85 -18.61
N ARG A 44 -10.90 -29.76 -19.43
CA ARG A 44 -10.83 -29.67 -20.90
C ARG A 44 -11.74 -28.56 -21.42
N ALA A 45 -11.19 -27.66 -22.24
CA ALA A 45 -11.93 -26.62 -22.93
C ALA A 45 -11.77 -26.76 -24.45
N THR A 46 -12.85 -26.51 -25.20
CA THR A 46 -12.85 -26.49 -26.67
C THR A 46 -13.50 -25.19 -27.12
N PHE A 47 -12.80 -24.40 -27.93
CA PHE A 47 -13.21 -23.05 -28.30
C PHE A 47 -12.82 -22.73 -29.75
N LEU A 48 -13.68 -21.96 -30.42
CA LEU A 48 -13.52 -21.60 -31.83
C LEU A 48 -12.73 -20.30 -31.98
N LEU A 49 -12.05 -20.14 -33.12
CA LEU A 49 -11.50 -18.84 -33.52
C LEU A 49 -12.64 -17.89 -33.90
N THR A 50 -12.82 -16.82 -33.14
CA THR A 50 -13.86 -15.79 -33.36
C THR A 50 -13.23 -14.43 -33.68
N GLN A 51 -14.02 -13.50 -34.22
CA GLN A 51 -13.53 -12.15 -34.53
C GLN A 51 -13.42 -11.24 -33.29
N ALA A 52 -14.15 -11.55 -32.22
CA ALA A 52 -14.12 -10.84 -30.94
C ALA A 52 -14.42 -11.81 -29.77
N ARG A 53 -13.96 -11.45 -28.56
CA ARG A 53 -14.17 -12.22 -27.31
C ARG A 53 -15.62 -12.17 -26.81
N GLN A 54 -16.12 -13.27 -26.26
CA GLN A 54 -17.46 -13.38 -25.66
C GLN A 54 -17.41 -13.58 -24.13
N GLY A 55 -17.04 -12.54 -23.38
CA GLY A 55 -17.05 -12.56 -21.91
C GLY A 55 -15.93 -13.39 -21.27
N ASN A 56 -16.17 -13.87 -20.04
CA ASN A 56 -15.20 -14.65 -19.25
C ASN A 56 -15.30 -16.16 -19.57
N VAL A 57 -14.95 -16.56 -20.80
CA VAL A 57 -14.88 -17.96 -21.23
C VAL A 57 -13.63 -18.20 -22.07
N TRP A 58 -13.14 -19.44 -22.09
CA TRP A 58 -12.06 -19.86 -22.99
C TRP A 58 -12.35 -19.43 -24.43
N SER A 59 -11.45 -18.65 -25.02
CA SER A 59 -11.67 -18.04 -26.33
C SER A 59 -10.38 -17.76 -27.09
N ALA A 60 -10.49 -17.74 -28.41
CA ALA A 60 -9.44 -17.37 -29.34
C ALA A 60 -10.00 -16.26 -30.24
N SER A 61 -9.54 -15.03 -30.07
CA SER A 61 -10.14 -13.84 -30.68
C SER A 61 -9.10 -12.86 -31.21
N ASP A 62 -9.60 -11.74 -31.75
CA ASP A 62 -8.82 -10.53 -32.06
C ASP A 62 -7.61 -10.81 -32.97
N PHE A 63 -7.81 -11.70 -33.95
CA PHE A 63 -6.73 -12.23 -34.78
C PHE A 63 -6.35 -11.31 -35.94
N THR A 64 -5.06 -11.27 -36.28
CA THR A 64 -4.56 -10.59 -37.48
C THR A 64 -3.85 -11.55 -38.43
N ILE A 65 -4.05 -11.34 -39.74
CA ILE A 65 -3.47 -12.17 -40.80
C ILE A 65 -2.36 -11.36 -41.48
N HIS A 66 -1.13 -11.88 -41.43
CA HIS A 66 0.04 -11.29 -42.08
C HIS A 66 0.71 -12.35 -42.96
N ALA A 67 0.39 -12.31 -44.26
CA ALA A 67 0.78 -13.32 -45.26
C ALA A 67 0.40 -14.75 -44.81
N ASN A 68 1.39 -15.58 -44.48
CA ASN A 68 1.20 -16.95 -44.01
C ASN A 68 1.14 -17.08 -42.47
N SER A 69 1.15 -15.96 -41.74
CA SER A 69 1.10 -15.94 -40.27
C SER A 69 -0.26 -15.45 -39.78
N LEU A 70 -0.77 -16.11 -38.75
CA LEU A 70 -1.97 -15.71 -38.00
C LEU A 70 -1.55 -15.42 -36.56
N PHE A 71 -1.74 -14.19 -36.11
CA PHE A 71 -1.61 -13.84 -34.70
C PHE A 71 -2.98 -14.01 -34.06
N VAL A 72 -3.06 -14.71 -32.93
CA VAL A 72 -4.33 -15.01 -32.23
C VAL A 72 -4.19 -14.64 -30.77
N SER A 73 -5.14 -13.88 -30.24
CA SER A 73 -5.27 -13.62 -28.81
C SER A 73 -5.99 -14.79 -28.15
N LEU A 74 -5.33 -15.51 -27.25
CA LEU A 74 -5.94 -16.57 -26.44
C LEU A 74 -6.30 -16.02 -25.07
N PHE A 75 -7.54 -16.20 -24.65
CA PHE A 75 -8.02 -15.79 -23.33
C PHE A 75 -8.45 -17.01 -22.50
N THR A 76 -8.05 -17.00 -21.22
CA THR A 76 -8.38 -18.02 -20.23
C THR A 76 -9.34 -17.41 -19.21
N PRO A 77 -10.41 -18.10 -18.77
CA PRO A 77 -11.36 -17.52 -17.83
C PRO A 77 -10.81 -17.52 -16.39
N ALA A 78 -11.27 -16.57 -15.57
CA ALA A 78 -10.81 -16.39 -14.18
C ALA A 78 -11.18 -17.54 -13.20
N ASP A 79 -11.88 -18.57 -13.65
CA ASP A 79 -12.20 -19.81 -12.93
C ASP A 79 -11.58 -21.06 -13.58
N ALA A 80 -10.67 -20.89 -14.54
CA ALA A 80 -9.87 -21.99 -15.07
C ALA A 80 -9.00 -22.64 -13.97
N VAL A 81 -8.88 -23.97 -14.06
CA VAL A 81 -8.02 -24.80 -13.22
C VAL A 81 -6.55 -24.39 -13.41
N ILE A 82 -5.79 -24.08 -12.35
CA ILE A 82 -4.36 -23.80 -12.49
C ILE A 82 -3.57 -25.09 -12.81
N GLY A 83 -2.40 -24.96 -13.44
CA GLY A 83 -1.53 -26.12 -13.73
C GLY A 83 -0.96 -26.14 -15.15
N PRO A 84 -0.19 -27.19 -15.50
CA PRO A 84 0.30 -27.42 -16.86
C PRO A 84 -0.82 -27.83 -17.82
N TYR A 85 -1.01 -27.04 -18.88
CA TYR A 85 -1.91 -27.31 -19.99
C TYR A 85 -1.17 -27.79 -21.24
N THR A 86 -1.82 -28.68 -21.99
CA THR A 86 -1.51 -28.98 -23.39
C THR A 86 -2.49 -28.25 -24.30
N LEU A 87 -1.97 -27.56 -25.32
CA LEU A 87 -2.77 -26.89 -26.35
C LEU A 87 -2.70 -27.65 -27.68
N LYS A 88 -3.88 -27.91 -28.26
CA LYS A 88 -4.07 -28.57 -29.55
C LYS A 88 -4.94 -27.69 -30.45
N MET A 89 -4.78 -27.83 -31.76
CA MET A 89 -5.54 -27.11 -32.78
C MET A 89 -6.11 -28.11 -33.79
N GLU A 90 -7.41 -28.01 -34.06
CA GLU A 90 -8.10 -28.76 -35.11
C GLU A 90 -8.43 -27.80 -36.26
N ILE A 91 -7.99 -28.15 -37.47
CA ILE A 91 -8.27 -27.39 -38.70
C ILE A 91 -9.20 -28.21 -39.59
N SER A 92 -10.32 -27.64 -40.05
CA SER A 92 -11.18 -28.22 -41.07
C SER A 92 -11.47 -27.26 -42.23
N GLN A 93 -11.69 -27.83 -43.42
CA GLN A 93 -12.06 -27.11 -44.64
C GLN A 93 -13.44 -27.61 -45.12
N GLY A 94 -14.49 -27.05 -44.53
CA GLY A 94 -15.87 -27.52 -44.75
C GLY A 94 -16.21 -28.86 -44.07
N PRO A 95 -17.43 -29.39 -44.30
CA PRO A 95 -17.93 -30.57 -43.60
C PRO A 95 -17.35 -31.87 -44.16
N GLY A 96 -16.38 -32.47 -43.44
CA GLY A 96 -15.97 -33.87 -43.71
C GLY A 96 -14.60 -34.32 -43.21
N HIS A 97 -13.66 -33.41 -42.94
CA HIS A 97 -12.34 -33.75 -42.39
C HIS A 97 -11.78 -32.62 -41.52
N SER A 98 -11.44 -32.94 -40.26
CA SER A 98 -10.56 -32.12 -39.43
C SER A 98 -9.20 -32.80 -39.26
N THR A 99 -8.16 -32.01 -39.06
CA THR A 99 -6.81 -32.50 -38.72
C THR A 99 -6.35 -31.86 -37.41
N THR A 100 -5.93 -32.68 -36.45
CA THR A 100 -5.47 -32.22 -35.12
C THR A 100 -3.96 -32.07 -35.08
N HIS A 101 -3.48 -30.92 -34.62
CA HIS A 101 -2.07 -30.55 -34.51
C HIS A 101 -1.75 -30.13 -33.07
N PRO A 102 -0.70 -30.65 -32.43
CA PRO A 102 -0.23 -30.16 -31.14
C PRO A 102 0.46 -28.79 -31.31
N LEU A 103 0.12 -27.81 -30.47
CA LEU A 103 0.74 -26.48 -30.48
C LEU A 103 1.84 -26.33 -29.41
N GLY A 104 1.70 -27.02 -28.27
CA GLY A 104 2.70 -26.99 -27.20
C GLY A 104 2.05 -27.05 -25.81
N THR A 105 2.81 -26.62 -24.81
CA THR A 105 2.38 -26.58 -23.40
C THR A 105 2.59 -25.20 -22.79
N PHE A 106 1.70 -24.84 -21.87
CA PHE A 106 1.80 -23.63 -21.05
C PHE A 106 1.40 -23.94 -19.61
N ILE A 107 1.85 -23.14 -18.65
CA ILE A 107 1.46 -23.24 -17.24
C ILE A 107 0.49 -22.10 -16.93
N LEU A 108 -0.71 -22.43 -16.46
CA LEU A 108 -1.68 -21.47 -15.97
C LEU A 108 -1.53 -21.28 -14.46
N LEU A 109 -1.60 -20.04 -14.00
CA LEU A 109 -1.49 -19.64 -12.59
C LEU A 109 -2.68 -18.80 -12.13
N PHE A 110 -2.84 -18.67 -10.81
CA PHE A 110 -3.67 -17.60 -10.27
C PHE A 110 -3.11 -16.25 -10.71
N ASN A 111 -4.01 -15.33 -11.01
CA ASN A 111 -3.69 -14.03 -11.55
C ASN A 111 -4.34 -12.96 -10.68
N PRO A 112 -3.56 -12.36 -9.79
CA PRO A 112 -4.07 -11.36 -8.89
C PRO A 112 -4.16 -9.97 -9.56
N TRP A 113 -3.81 -9.85 -10.86
CA TRP A 113 -4.11 -8.70 -11.75
C TRP A 113 -5.37 -8.90 -12.61
N SER A 114 -6.01 -10.07 -12.57
CA SER A 114 -7.24 -10.30 -13.34
C SER A 114 -8.39 -9.46 -12.80
N ALA A 115 -9.09 -8.77 -13.70
CA ALA A 115 -10.26 -7.93 -13.40
C ALA A 115 -11.40 -8.63 -12.64
N GLY A 116 -11.43 -9.97 -12.61
CA GLY A 116 -12.39 -10.77 -11.83
C GLY A 116 -11.96 -11.10 -10.39
N ILE A 117 -10.74 -10.72 -9.99
CA ILE A 117 -10.12 -11.00 -8.67
C ILE A 117 -9.61 -9.70 -8.02
N THR A 118 -9.21 -8.72 -8.82
CA THR A 118 -8.83 -7.38 -8.36
C THR A 118 -10.04 -6.62 -7.78
N CYS A 119 -10.29 -6.76 -6.48
CA CYS A 119 -10.73 -5.59 -5.73
C CYS A 119 -9.58 -4.59 -5.76
N SER A 120 -9.81 -3.29 -5.94
CA SER A 120 -8.72 -2.43 -6.43
C SER A 120 -7.62 -2.13 -5.38
N GLN A 121 -7.90 -2.41 -4.09
CA GLN A 121 -6.93 -2.69 -2.99
C GLN A 121 -5.76 -3.58 -3.41
N VAL A 122 -6.12 -4.69 -4.05
CA VAL A 122 -5.28 -5.85 -4.31
C VAL A 122 -4.10 -5.47 -5.18
N THR A 123 -4.36 -4.62 -6.17
CA THR A 123 -3.33 -4.02 -7.03
C THR A 123 -2.20 -3.41 -6.22
N PHE A 124 -2.52 -2.74 -5.10
CA PHE A 124 -1.54 -1.98 -4.37
C PHE A 124 -0.71 -2.80 -3.38
N LEU A 125 -1.31 -3.73 -2.62
CA LEU A 125 -0.49 -4.69 -1.87
C LEU A 125 0.30 -5.63 -2.80
N LEU A 126 -0.20 -5.97 -3.98
CA LEU A 126 0.59 -6.74 -4.95
C LEU A 126 1.82 -5.99 -5.45
N PHE A 127 1.66 -4.76 -5.92
CA PHE A 127 2.74 -3.92 -6.46
C PHE A 127 3.89 -3.67 -5.48
N SER A 128 3.68 -3.98 -4.21
CA SER A 128 4.54 -3.59 -3.12
C SER A 128 4.99 -4.75 -2.22
N LEU A 129 4.24 -5.86 -2.18
CA LEU A 129 4.78 -7.21 -1.97
C LEU A 129 5.80 -7.57 -3.07
N PHE A 130 5.69 -6.97 -4.26
CA PHE A 130 6.57 -7.13 -5.42
C PHE A 130 8.00 -6.62 -5.27
N PHE A 131 8.28 -5.73 -4.31
CA PHE A 131 9.67 -5.44 -3.94
C PHE A 131 10.39 -6.66 -3.32
N LEU A 132 9.63 -7.71 -2.99
CA LEU A 132 10.09 -9.08 -2.79
C LEU A 132 9.42 -10.01 -3.81
N GLU A 133 9.90 -9.93 -5.07
CA GLU A 133 9.87 -11.01 -6.06
C GLU A 133 8.51 -11.80 -6.15
N ILE A 134 7.59 -11.54 -7.09
CA ILE A 134 7.70 -11.94 -8.52
C ILE A 134 6.35 -11.81 -9.28
N PRO A 135 6.38 -11.69 -10.63
CA PRO A 135 5.55 -12.55 -11.48
C PRO A 135 6.36 -13.36 -12.54
N TRP A 136 7.61 -13.00 -12.86
CA TRP A 136 8.46 -13.70 -13.86
C TRP A 136 9.92 -14.01 -13.43
N LYS A 137 10.24 -14.16 -12.14
CA LYS A 137 11.61 -14.34 -11.64
C LYS A 137 11.82 -15.42 -10.55
N PHE A 138 10.95 -16.42 -10.38
CA PHE A 138 11.27 -17.57 -9.49
C PHE A 138 12.50 -18.33 -10.04
N GLU A 139 13.15 -19.15 -9.22
CA GLU A 139 14.07 -20.16 -9.75
C GLU A 139 13.24 -21.22 -10.49
N GLU A 140 13.65 -21.59 -11.73
CA GLU A 140 12.77 -22.28 -12.68
C GLU A 140 12.26 -23.64 -12.20
N ASP A 141 12.99 -24.31 -11.32
CA ASP A 141 12.65 -25.61 -10.74
C ASP A 141 11.58 -25.52 -9.62
N ILE A 142 11.51 -24.41 -8.89
CA ILE A 142 10.49 -24.19 -7.84
C ILE A 142 9.07 -24.14 -8.45
N ILE A 143 8.96 -23.74 -9.72
CA ILE A 143 7.71 -23.70 -10.49
C ILE A 143 7.14 -25.10 -10.74
N ASP A 144 7.98 -26.13 -10.86
CA ASP A 144 7.53 -27.51 -11.03
C ASP A 144 7.21 -28.14 -9.66
N ILE A 145 8.12 -27.97 -8.69
CA ILE A 145 8.03 -28.55 -7.33
C ILE A 145 6.69 -28.22 -6.63
N ARG A 146 6.16 -27.00 -6.80
CA ARG A 146 4.87 -26.60 -6.18
C ARG A 146 3.68 -27.45 -6.63
N PHE A 147 3.67 -27.94 -7.88
CA PHE A 147 2.59 -28.79 -8.38
C PHE A 147 2.81 -30.25 -7.96
N GLU A 148 4.06 -30.69 -7.86
CA GLU A 148 4.40 -31.96 -7.22
C GLU A 148 3.92 -32.02 -5.76
N ILE A 149 3.99 -30.90 -5.03
CA ILE A 149 3.47 -30.77 -3.66
C ILE A 149 1.94 -30.95 -3.61
N LEU A 150 1.18 -30.32 -4.50
CA LEU A 150 -0.29 -30.50 -4.57
C LEU A 150 -0.68 -31.95 -4.92
N ASN A 151 0.06 -32.58 -5.85
CA ASN A 151 -0.09 -33.99 -6.23
C ASN A 151 0.22 -35.00 -5.10
N LYS A 152 0.72 -34.53 -3.95
CA LYS A 152 1.03 -35.36 -2.77
C LYS A 152 -0.01 -35.30 -1.66
N SER A 153 -1.05 -34.47 -1.83
CA SER A 153 -2.18 -34.42 -0.91
C SER A 153 -2.95 -35.74 -0.88
N LEU A 154 -3.52 -36.10 0.27
CA LEU A 154 -4.41 -37.28 0.36
C LEU A 154 -5.57 -37.21 -0.64
N TYR A 155 -6.15 -36.01 -0.86
CA TYR A 155 -7.24 -35.81 -1.81
C TYR A 155 -6.85 -36.16 -3.26
N PHE A 156 -5.65 -35.77 -3.69
CA PHE A 156 -5.13 -36.15 -5.01
C PHE A 156 -4.84 -37.65 -5.10
N LEU A 157 -4.32 -38.27 -4.04
CA LEU A 157 -4.05 -39.71 -4.00
C LEU A 157 -5.33 -40.56 -4.01
N GLU A 158 -6.41 -40.09 -3.40
CA GLU A 158 -7.73 -40.75 -3.44
C GLU A 158 -8.46 -40.58 -4.78
N SER A 159 -8.42 -39.38 -5.37
CA SER A 159 -9.19 -39.08 -6.59
C SER A 159 -8.52 -37.99 -7.44
N PRO A 160 -7.46 -38.34 -8.21
CA PRO A 160 -6.62 -37.37 -8.93
C PRO A 160 -7.40 -36.38 -9.80
N SER A 161 -8.29 -36.89 -10.67
CA SER A 161 -9.08 -36.08 -11.59
C SER A 161 -10.07 -35.15 -10.89
N LYS A 162 -10.56 -35.56 -9.70
CA LYS A 162 -11.53 -34.79 -8.91
C LYS A 162 -10.82 -33.70 -8.10
N ASP A 163 -9.74 -34.03 -7.39
CA ASP A 163 -8.91 -33.06 -6.67
C ASP A 163 -8.40 -31.96 -7.61
N TYR A 164 -7.80 -32.36 -8.74
CA TYR A 164 -7.23 -31.44 -9.72
C TYR A 164 -8.28 -30.47 -10.29
N SER A 165 -9.55 -30.88 -10.44
CA SER A 165 -10.65 -29.99 -10.85
C SER A 165 -10.90 -28.84 -9.87
N GLN A 166 -10.60 -29.04 -8.58
CA GLN A 166 -10.79 -28.05 -7.52
C GLN A 166 -9.65 -27.03 -7.45
N TRP A 167 -8.55 -27.21 -8.19
CA TRP A 167 -7.43 -26.25 -8.18
C TRP A 167 -7.78 -24.90 -8.83
N SER A 168 -8.96 -24.79 -9.46
CA SER A 168 -9.59 -23.51 -9.83
C SER A 168 -10.00 -22.66 -8.61
N ASN A 169 -10.19 -23.29 -7.44
CA ASN A 169 -10.66 -22.64 -6.21
C ASN A 169 -9.48 -22.36 -5.26
N VAL A 170 -9.10 -21.08 -5.14
CA VAL A 170 -8.04 -20.62 -4.23
C VAL A 170 -8.28 -21.00 -2.77
N VAL A 171 -9.54 -21.05 -2.29
CA VAL A 171 -9.88 -21.47 -0.91
C VAL A 171 -9.50 -22.93 -0.68
N TYR A 172 -9.77 -23.78 -1.68
CA TYR A 172 -9.38 -25.19 -1.67
C TYR A 172 -7.86 -25.34 -1.69
N VAL A 173 -7.19 -24.70 -2.65
CA VAL A 173 -5.72 -24.75 -2.79
C VAL A 173 -5.03 -24.29 -1.50
N CYS A 174 -5.50 -23.23 -0.85
CA CYS A 174 -4.96 -22.81 0.45
C CYS A 174 -5.01 -23.93 1.50
N ARG A 175 -6.19 -24.57 1.67
CA ARG A 175 -6.39 -25.63 2.65
C ARG A 175 -5.59 -26.90 2.34
N VAL A 176 -5.42 -27.24 1.06
CA VAL A 176 -4.50 -28.31 0.63
C VAL A 176 -3.07 -27.95 1.00
N VAL A 177 -2.61 -26.72 0.69
CA VAL A 177 -1.24 -26.28 0.99
C VAL A 177 -0.95 -26.25 2.49
N SER A 178 -1.85 -25.81 3.37
CA SER A 178 -1.60 -25.86 4.81
C SER A 178 -1.50 -27.28 5.37
N ALA A 179 -2.18 -28.26 4.75
CA ALA A 179 -2.02 -29.68 5.08
C ALA A 179 -0.65 -30.22 4.66
N VAL A 180 -0.33 -30.13 3.37
CA VAL A 180 0.86 -30.78 2.78
C VAL A 180 2.19 -30.11 3.12
N ILE A 181 2.19 -28.91 3.72
CA ILE A 181 3.44 -28.27 4.13
C ILE A 181 4.01 -28.92 5.41
N ASN A 182 3.16 -29.45 6.30
CA ASN A 182 3.61 -30.25 7.43
C ASN A 182 3.53 -31.77 7.11
N SER A 183 4.22 -32.59 7.90
CA SER A 183 4.34 -34.03 7.65
C SER A 183 3.53 -34.91 8.62
N ASN A 184 2.49 -34.39 9.28
CA ASN A 184 1.84 -35.12 10.37
C ASN A 184 0.81 -36.15 9.88
N ASP A 185 0.00 -35.81 8.86
CA ASP A 185 -0.96 -36.72 8.23
C ASP A 185 -0.50 -37.10 6.82
N ASP A 186 -0.24 -36.08 6.00
CA ASP A 186 0.29 -36.21 4.65
C ASP A 186 1.83 -36.21 4.72
N SER A 187 2.50 -37.27 4.26
CA SER A 187 3.98 -37.39 4.36
C SER A 187 4.72 -36.54 3.32
N VAL A 188 4.60 -35.20 3.41
CA VAL A 188 4.98 -34.29 2.32
C VAL A 188 6.16 -33.37 2.68
N VAL A 189 6.02 -32.05 2.90
CA VAL A 189 7.19 -31.14 2.76
C VAL A 189 8.14 -31.08 3.96
N LEU A 190 7.67 -30.68 5.15
CA LEU A 190 8.51 -30.45 6.34
C LEU A 190 8.08 -31.29 7.54
N GLN A 191 9.05 -31.87 8.23
CA GLN A 191 8.81 -32.50 9.53
C GLN A 191 9.08 -31.51 10.66
N GLY A 192 8.07 -31.31 11.52
CA GLY A 192 8.18 -30.45 12.69
C GLY A 192 9.04 -31.06 13.80
N SER A 193 9.79 -30.20 14.49
CA SER A 193 10.36 -30.52 15.79
C SER A 193 10.47 -29.24 16.63
N TRP A 194 10.31 -29.42 17.94
CA TRP A 194 10.38 -28.39 18.97
C TRP A 194 11.39 -28.77 20.07
N ARG A 195 12.27 -29.74 19.78
CA ARG A 195 13.37 -30.18 20.65
C ARG A 195 14.67 -29.68 20.03
N GLU A 196 15.43 -28.85 20.76
CA GLU A 196 16.63 -28.10 20.36
C GLU A 196 17.87 -28.96 20.00
N ASP A 197 17.68 -30.13 19.40
CA ASP A 197 18.76 -30.97 18.83
C ASP A 197 18.66 -30.95 17.30
N TYR A 198 19.06 -29.82 16.72
CA TYR A 198 19.08 -29.59 15.28
C TYR A 198 20.52 -29.54 14.75
N SER A 199 20.82 -30.38 13.77
CA SER A 199 22.13 -30.36 13.11
C SER A 199 22.30 -29.26 12.06
N GLN A 200 21.22 -28.66 11.58
CA GLN A 200 21.20 -27.66 10.51
C GLN A 200 20.04 -26.65 10.70
N GLY A 201 20.33 -25.36 10.46
CA GLY A 201 19.34 -24.27 10.43
C GLY A 201 19.08 -23.76 9.00
N TRP A 202 18.01 -22.99 8.81
CA TRP A 202 17.54 -22.57 7.47
C TRP A 202 17.67 -21.07 7.20
N THR A 203 18.14 -20.72 6.01
CA THR A 203 18.16 -19.35 5.46
C THR A 203 17.08 -19.09 4.41
N GLY A 204 16.46 -20.12 3.82
CA GLY A 204 15.46 -19.90 2.77
C GLY A 204 14.72 -21.15 2.32
N SER A 205 13.49 -20.94 1.86
CA SER A 205 12.55 -21.97 1.39
C SER A 205 13.03 -22.75 0.17
N VAL A 206 13.76 -22.11 -0.76
CA VAL A 206 14.31 -22.74 -1.98
C VAL A 206 15.14 -23.98 -1.66
N ALA A 207 15.98 -23.92 -0.62
CA ALA A 207 16.84 -25.05 -0.23
C ALA A 207 16.01 -26.22 0.30
N ILE A 208 14.97 -25.94 1.11
CA ILE A 208 14.02 -26.94 1.62
C ILE A 208 13.29 -27.62 0.46
N LEU A 209 12.73 -26.83 -0.46
CA LEU A 209 11.95 -27.34 -1.60
C LEU A 209 12.81 -28.20 -2.54
N ARG A 210 14.05 -27.78 -2.82
CA ARG A 210 15.03 -28.57 -3.59
C ARG A 210 15.40 -29.87 -2.88
N GLN A 211 15.66 -29.82 -1.57
CA GLN A 211 16.01 -30.99 -0.78
C GLN A 211 14.86 -31.99 -0.68
N TRP A 212 13.61 -31.51 -0.61
CA TRP A 212 12.40 -32.32 -0.66
C TRP A 212 12.28 -33.06 -2.00
N ALA A 213 12.38 -32.32 -3.12
CA ALA A 213 12.30 -32.88 -4.47
C ALA A 213 13.43 -33.89 -4.74
N ALA A 214 14.68 -33.55 -4.40
CA ALA A 214 15.84 -34.42 -4.53
C ALA A 214 15.74 -35.72 -3.70
N ARG A 215 14.91 -35.74 -2.66
CA ARG A 215 14.61 -36.95 -1.85
C ARG A 215 13.38 -37.72 -2.33
N GLY A 216 12.85 -37.42 -3.52
CA GLY A 216 11.65 -38.08 -4.07
C GLY A 216 10.34 -37.65 -3.38
N GLY A 217 10.34 -36.47 -2.77
CA GLY A 217 9.21 -35.92 -2.02
C GLY A 217 9.08 -36.48 -0.59
N GLN A 218 10.21 -36.82 0.05
CA GLN A 218 10.25 -37.22 1.46
C GLN A 218 10.42 -35.99 2.38
N PRO A 219 9.79 -35.97 3.57
CA PRO A 219 9.86 -34.83 4.49
C PRO A 219 11.27 -34.36 4.83
N VAL A 220 11.45 -33.04 4.78
CA VAL A 220 12.69 -32.36 5.16
C VAL A 220 12.69 -32.12 6.67
N ARG A 221 13.80 -32.45 7.32
CA ARG A 221 14.01 -32.34 8.78
C ARG A 221 14.93 -31.15 9.07
N TYR A 222 14.61 -30.19 9.94
CA TYR A 222 13.34 -29.98 10.68
C TYR A 222 12.83 -28.54 10.50
N GLY A 223 11.53 -28.32 10.72
CA GLY A 223 10.90 -27.00 10.69
C GLY A 223 10.24 -26.60 12.02
N GLN A 224 10.23 -25.30 12.29
CA GLN A 224 9.39 -24.63 13.30
C GLN A 224 8.42 -23.67 12.57
N CYS A 225 7.49 -23.01 13.28
CA CYS A 225 6.39 -22.23 12.68
C CYS A 225 6.82 -21.27 11.57
N TRP A 226 7.89 -20.47 11.78
CA TRP A 226 8.40 -19.55 10.75
C TRP A 226 8.97 -20.26 9.51
N VAL A 227 9.48 -21.48 9.65
CA VAL A 227 9.99 -22.28 8.53
C VAL A 227 8.83 -22.78 7.69
N PHE A 228 7.78 -23.32 8.33
CA PHE A 228 6.55 -23.70 7.63
C PHE A 228 5.92 -22.49 6.92
N ALA A 229 5.77 -21.37 7.63
CA ALA A 229 5.19 -20.15 7.07
C ALA A 229 6.02 -19.56 5.90
N ALA A 230 7.35 -19.65 5.94
CA ALA A 230 8.22 -19.21 4.85
C ALA A 230 8.08 -20.09 3.59
N VAL A 231 7.97 -21.41 3.75
CA VAL A 231 7.76 -22.33 2.63
C VAL A 231 6.36 -22.18 2.05
N THR A 232 5.32 -22.11 2.88
CA THR A 232 3.94 -21.81 2.43
C THR A 232 3.87 -20.49 1.68
N CYS A 233 4.47 -19.40 2.19
CA CYS A 233 4.53 -18.12 1.49
C CYS A 233 5.16 -18.26 0.10
N THR A 234 6.23 -19.05 -0.02
CA THR A 234 6.91 -19.31 -1.28
C THR A 234 6.03 -20.09 -2.25
N VAL A 235 5.41 -21.19 -1.80
CA VAL A 235 4.52 -22.03 -2.62
C VAL A 235 3.31 -21.23 -3.10
N MET A 236 2.65 -20.49 -2.20
CA MET A 236 1.46 -19.70 -2.53
C MET A 236 1.76 -18.56 -3.50
N ARG A 237 2.84 -17.79 -3.29
CA ARG A 237 3.31 -16.78 -4.25
C ARG A 237 3.69 -17.40 -5.60
N CYS A 238 4.32 -18.57 -5.60
CA CYS A 238 4.59 -19.31 -6.84
C CYS A 238 3.30 -19.65 -7.59
N LEU A 239 2.26 -20.11 -6.90
CA LEU A 239 0.95 -20.42 -7.48
C LEU A 239 0.18 -19.17 -7.95
N GLY A 240 0.68 -17.96 -7.70
CA GLY A 240 0.06 -16.69 -8.07
C GLY A 240 -0.89 -16.11 -7.01
N VAL A 241 -0.89 -16.66 -5.80
CA VAL A 241 -1.70 -16.16 -4.68
C VAL A 241 -0.91 -15.07 -3.93
N PRO A 242 -1.50 -13.89 -3.64
CA PRO A 242 -0.85 -12.88 -2.83
C PRO A 242 -0.73 -13.39 -1.39
N THR A 243 0.49 -13.52 -0.87
CA THR A 243 0.74 -14.08 0.47
C THR A 243 1.81 -13.29 1.23
N ARG A 244 1.57 -13.06 2.52
CA ARG A 244 2.53 -12.50 3.48
C ARG A 244 2.71 -13.41 4.69
N VAL A 245 3.78 -13.19 5.45
CA VAL A 245 4.12 -13.91 6.68
C VAL A 245 3.80 -13.00 7.86
N ILE A 246 3.08 -13.53 8.85
CA ILE A 246 2.64 -12.80 10.04
C ILE A 246 3.29 -13.42 11.27
N SER A 247 3.85 -12.60 12.15
CA SER A 247 4.31 -13.00 13.48
C SER A 247 3.39 -12.44 14.55
N ASN A 248 2.87 -13.29 15.43
CA ASN A 248 2.07 -12.94 16.61
C ASN A 248 2.90 -13.16 17.88
N PHE A 249 3.13 -12.15 18.70
CA PHE A 249 3.86 -12.30 19.97
C PHE A 249 2.90 -12.62 21.11
N HIS A 250 3.33 -13.47 22.05
CA HIS A 250 2.46 -14.02 23.11
C HIS A 250 1.23 -14.70 22.48
N SER A 251 1.45 -15.65 21.56
CA SER A 251 0.38 -16.37 20.87
C SER A 251 -0.16 -17.48 21.75
N ALA A 252 -1.46 -17.52 22.00
CA ALA A 252 -2.05 -18.65 22.73
C ALA A 252 -2.10 -19.90 21.85
N HIS A 253 -1.77 -21.06 22.40
CA HIS A 253 -2.18 -22.36 21.88
C HIS A 253 -3.27 -22.87 22.82
N ASN A 254 -4.54 -22.54 22.53
CA ASN A 254 -5.69 -22.95 23.36
C ASN A 254 -6.33 -24.22 22.78
N VAL A 255 -6.20 -25.34 23.49
CA VAL A 255 -6.58 -26.68 23.02
C VAL A 255 -7.96 -27.10 23.52
N ASP A 256 -8.40 -26.63 24.69
CA ASP A 256 -9.72 -26.93 25.26
C ASP A 256 -10.83 -25.93 24.88
N ALA A 257 -10.49 -24.90 24.09
CA ALA A 257 -11.35 -23.82 23.59
C ALA A 257 -12.02 -22.95 24.68
N ASN A 258 -11.46 -22.91 25.90
CA ASN A 258 -12.03 -22.19 27.04
C ASN A 258 -11.78 -20.65 27.02
N LEU A 259 -10.92 -20.15 26.11
CA LEU A 259 -10.39 -18.77 26.02
C LEU A 259 -9.55 -18.27 27.21
N THR A 260 -9.00 -19.17 28.02
CA THR A 260 -8.05 -18.92 29.12
C THR A 260 -6.86 -19.88 29.08
N ILE A 261 -5.64 -19.36 29.13
CA ILE A 261 -4.42 -20.16 29.29
C ILE A 261 -3.99 -20.10 30.75
N ASP A 262 -3.87 -21.27 31.39
CA ASP A 262 -3.41 -21.40 32.77
C ASP A 262 -1.88 -21.58 32.82
N THR A 263 -1.17 -20.59 33.34
CA THR A 263 0.27 -20.65 33.64
C THR A 263 0.48 -20.93 35.13
N TYR A 264 1.48 -21.72 35.48
CA TYR A 264 1.64 -22.27 36.83
C TYR A 264 3.05 -22.06 37.37
N TYR A 265 3.15 -21.55 38.59
CA TYR A 265 4.42 -21.34 39.30
C TYR A 265 4.41 -22.00 40.68
N ASP A 266 5.56 -22.48 41.15
CA ASP A 266 5.75 -22.92 42.53
C ASP A 266 6.18 -21.78 43.48
N GLN A 267 6.20 -22.03 44.79
CA GLN A 267 6.71 -21.10 45.81
C GLN A 267 8.18 -20.67 45.65
N HIS A 268 8.95 -21.29 44.75
CA HIS A 268 10.33 -20.95 44.42
C HIS A 268 10.45 -20.10 43.14
N ALA A 269 9.32 -19.65 42.61
CA ALA A 269 9.16 -18.95 41.33
C ALA A 269 9.56 -19.78 40.10
N GLU A 270 9.63 -21.11 40.20
CA GLU A 270 9.82 -21.96 39.03
C GLU A 270 8.51 -22.06 38.23
N MET A 271 8.56 -21.78 36.93
CA MET A 271 7.44 -22.05 36.03
C MET A 271 7.36 -23.56 35.79
N LEU A 272 6.23 -24.15 36.16
CA LEU A 272 6.01 -25.58 36.15
C LEU A 272 5.45 -26.06 34.78
N PRO A 273 5.91 -27.21 34.26
CA PRO A 273 5.35 -27.80 33.05
C PRO A 273 3.92 -28.26 33.30
N THR A 274 2.99 -27.79 32.45
CA THR A 274 1.56 -28.08 32.56
C THR A 274 1.20 -29.49 32.06
N GLN A 275 0.19 -30.12 32.68
CA GLN A 275 -0.39 -31.36 32.15
C GLN A 275 -1.38 -31.10 31.01
N LYS A 276 -2.01 -29.91 30.99
CA LYS A 276 -2.76 -29.42 29.84
C LYS A 276 -1.80 -29.15 28.67
N ARG A 277 -2.33 -29.16 27.44
CA ARG A 277 -1.53 -28.80 26.26
C ARG A 277 -1.43 -27.29 26.02
N ASP A 278 -2.19 -26.50 26.78
CA ASP A 278 -2.30 -25.06 26.60
C ASP A 278 -1.00 -24.34 26.95
N LYS A 279 -0.57 -23.42 26.08
CA LYS A 279 0.68 -22.65 26.24
C LYS A 279 0.56 -21.24 25.65
N ILE A 280 1.41 -20.33 26.11
CA ILE A 280 1.61 -19.02 25.49
C ILE A 280 2.97 -19.03 24.80
N TRP A 281 2.96 -19.11 23.48
CA TRP A 281 4.17 -19.06 22.67
C TRP A 281 4.72 -17.64 22.68
N THR A 282 6.02 -17.45 22.96
CA THR A 282 6.68 -16.12 22.95
C THR A 282 6.43 -15.41 21.62
N PHE A 283 6.46 -16.17 20.53
CA PHE A 283 5.84 -15.79 19.27
C PHE A 283 5.41 -17.04 18.48
N HIS A 284 4.41 -16.88 17.63
CA HIS A 284 4.01 -17.85 16.61
C HIS A 284 3.96 -17.16 15.24
N VAL A 285 4.12 -17.92 14.16
CA VAL A 285 4.23 -17.40 12.79
C VAL A 285 3.36 -18.22 11.84
N TRP A 286 2.48 -17.53 11.12
CA TRP A 286 1.59 -18.10 10.10
C TRP A 286 1.62 -17.27 8.80
N ASN A 287 0.74 -17.58 7.86
CA ASN A 287 0.56 -16.80 6.64
C ASN A 287 -0.79 -16.09 6.60
N GLU A 288 -0.82 -14.96 5.90
CA GLU A 288 -2.07 -14.46 5.35
C GLU A 288 -2.03 -14.61 3.83
N CYS A 289 -3.08 -15.20 3.25
CA CYS A 289 -3.31 -15.28 1.81
C CYS A 289 -4.50 -14.39 1.44
N TRP A 290 -4.38 -13.58 0.40
CA TRP A 290 -5.46 -12.70 -0.04
C TRP A 290 -6.36 -13.42 -1.04
N MET A 291 -7.67 -13.47 -0.77
CA MET A 291 -8.65 -14.06 -1.69
C MET A 291 -10.09 -13.55 -1.48
N ILE A 292 -10.96 -13.89 -2.43
CA ILE A 292 -12.41 -13.74 -2.33
C ILE A 292 -12.98 -15.02 -1.68
N ARG A 293 -13.86 -14.85 -0.69
CA ARG A 293 -14.50 -15.95 0.06
C ARG A 293 -15.95 -16.15 -0.38
N LYS A 294 -16.13 -16.74 -1.56
CA LYS A 294 -17.46 -17.07 -2.13
C LYS A 294 -18.26 -18.08 -1.28
N ASP A 295 -17.59 -18.79 -0.39
CA ASP A 295 -18.12 -19.73 0.58
C ASP A 295 -18.62 -19.08 1.88
N LEU A 296 -18.29 -17.80 2.10
CA LEU A 296 -18.74 -17.01 3.26
C LEU A 296 -19.82 -15.98 2.86
N PRO A 297 -20.55 -15.41 3.84
CA PRO A 297 -21.37 -14.23 3.58
C PRO A 297 -20.53 -13.08 2.98
N PRO A 298 -21.15 -12.14 2.26
CA PRO A 298 -20.46 -10.95 1.77
C PRO A 298 -19.70 -10.21 2.88
N GLY A 299 -18.53 -9.69 2.54
CA GLY A 299 -17.72 -8.88 3.43
C GLY A 299 -16.61 -9.60 4.20
N TYR A 300 -16.33 -10.90 3.97
CA TYR A 300 -15.18 -11.63 4.57
C TYR A 300 -14.03 -11.91 3.60
N ASN A 301 -14.05 -11.26 2.42
CA ASN A 301 -12.94 -11.20 1.46
C ASN A 301 -11.69 -10.56 2.09
N GLY A 302 -10.57 -10.63 1.38
CA GLY A 302 -9.31 -10.00 1.79
C GLY A 302 -8.35 -11.01 2.40
N TRP A 303 -7.60 -10.58 3.40
CA TRP A 303 -6.64 -11.42 4.10
C TRP A 303 -7.29 -12.58 4.86
N GLN A 304 -6.80 -13.79 4.59
CA GLN A 304 -7.19 -15.02 5.27
C GLN A 304 -5.98 -15.66 5.94
N VAL A 305 -6.06 -15.93 7.24
CA VAL A 305 -5.06 -16.68 7.99
C VAL A 305 -4.99 -18.11 7.48
N LEU A 306 -3.77 -18.54 7.17
CA LEU A 306 -3.43 -19.89 6.78
C LEU A 306 -2.24 -20.31 7.63
N ASP A 307 -2.45 -21.21 8.59
CA ASP A 307 -1.36 -21.73 9.41
C ASP A 307 -0.99 -23.15 8.97
N PRO A 308 0.20 -23.34 8.37
CA PRO A 308 0.73 -24.66 8.04
C PRO A 308 1.31 -25.42 9.26
N THR A 309 1.38 -24.78 10.42
CA THR A 309 1.95 -25.38 11.64
C THR A 309 0.94 -26.35 12.26
N PRO A 310 1.32 -27.62 12.54
CA PRO A 310 0.39 -28.63 13.00
C PRO A 310 0.06 -28.48 14.50
N GLN A 311 -0.72 -27.45 14.85
CA GLN A 311 -1.14 -27.17 16.23
C GLN A 311 -2.44 -27.85 16.67
N GLN A 312 -3.44 -27.90 15.78
CA GLN A 312 -4.75 -28.50 16.03
C GLN A 312 -5.27 -29.19 14.76
N THR A 313 -6.02 -30.27 14.92
CA THR A 313 -6.70 -30.96 13.82
C THR A 313 -8.03 -30.29 13.49
N SER A 314 -8.20 -29.86 12.24
CA SER A 314 -9.48 -29.46 11.67
C SER A 314 -10.09 -30.65 10.93
N SER A 315 -11.34 -31.02 11.20
CA SER A 315 -12.00 -32.19 10.60
C SER A 315 -11.24 -33.54 10.69
N GLY A 316 -10.28 -33.66 11.61
CA GLY A 316 -9.44 -34.85 11.78
C GLY A 316 -8.02 -34.77 11.18
N SER A 317 -7.66 -33.66 10.53
CA SER A 317 -6.35 -33.45 9.90
C SER A 317 -5.69 -32.13 10.30
N PHE A 318 -4.36 -32.10 10.38
CA PHE A 318 -3.50 -30.97 10.71
C PHE A 318 -3.38 -29.98 9.54
N HIS A 319 -4.45 -29.24 9.31
CA HIS A 319 -4.47 -28.04 8.47
C HIS A 319 -5.29 -26.96 9.19
N CYS A 320 -4.84 -25.71 9.12
CA CYS A 320 -5.56 -24.57 9.71
C CYS A 320 -5.83 -23.51 8.63
N GLY A 321 -7.09 -23.09 8.54
CA GLY A 321 -7.56 -22.05 7.62
C GLY A 321 -8.06 -22.58 6.26
N PRO A 322 -8.36 -21.66 5.32
CA PRO A 322 -8.26 -20.21 5.44
C PRO A 322 -9.31 -19.59 6.38
N ALA A 323 -8.86 -18.86 7.41
CA ALA A 323 -9.73 -18.14 8.36
C ALA A 323 -9.75 -16.64 8.03
N SER A 324 -10.91 -16.01 7.87
CA SER A 324 -10.96 -14.57 7.54
C SER A 324 -10.43 -13.73 8.71
N VAL A 325 -9.42 -12.88 8.47
CA VAL A 325 -8.85 -11.97 9.49
C VAL A 325 -9.94 -11.07 10.09
N LYS A 326 -10.87 -10.60 9.25
CA LYS A 326 -12.05 -9.86 9.70
C LYS A 326 -13.01 -10.72 10.53
N ALA A 327 -13.21 -12.00 10.21
CA ALA A 327 -14.04 -12.89 11.04
C ALA A 327 -13.43 -13.12 12.43
N ILE A 328 -12.10 -13.14 12.53
CA ILE A 328 -11.36 -13.18 13.79
C ILE A 328 -11.58 -11.87 14.56
N ARG A 329 -11.28 -10.71 13.97
CA ARG A 329 -11.53 -9.39 14.59
C ARG A 329 -12.96 -9.19 15.08
N GLU A 330 -13.93 -9.70 14.33
CA GLU A 330 -15.35 -9.61 14.64
C GLU A 330 -15.86 -10.68 15.62
N GLY A 331 -15.02 -11.59 16.12
CA GLY A 331 -15.45 -12.70 16.98
C GLY A 331 -16.52 -13.58 16.33
N LYS A 332 -16.47 -13.74 15.00
CA LYS A 332 -17.42 -14.53 14.20
C LYS A 332 -16.99 -15.99 14.14
N VAL A 333 -16.47 -16.51 15.26
CA VAL A 333 -15.85 -17.85 15.44
C VAL A 333 -16.58 -19.01 14.76
N HIS A 334 -17.91 -18.98 14.63
CA HIS A 334 -18.69 -19.98 13.88
C HIS A 334 -18.44 -20.05 12.36
N LEU A 335 -17.72 -19.10 11.75
CA LEU A 335 -17.47 -19.10 10.30
C LEU A 335 -16.28 -20.01 9.95
N PRO A 336 -16.35 -20.77 8.84
CA PRO A 336 -15.21 -21.55 8.38
C PRO A 336 -14.08 -20.67 7.82
N TYR A 337 -12.82 -21.09 7.85
CA TYR A 337 -12.31 -22.32 8.46
C TYR A 337 -11.54 -21.95 9.72
N ASP A 338 -11.65 -22.76 10.78
CA ASP A 338 -10.76 -22.74 11.96
C ASP A 338 -10.71 -21.41 12.76
N THR A 339 -11.64 -20.48 12.47
CA THR A 339 -11.80 -19.19 13.16
C THR A 339 -11.84 -19.28 14.69
N PRO A 340 -12.44 -20.28 15.38
CA PRO A 340 -12.40 -20.35 16.85
C PRO A 340 -10.98 -20.51 17.41
N PHE A 341 -10.15 -21.29 16.70
CA PHE A 341 -8.76 -21.54 17.08
C PHE A 341 -7.94 -20.26 16.96
N VAL A 342 -7.88 -19.68 15.76
CA VAL A 342 -7.12 -18.45 15.49
C VAL A 342 -7.64 -17.26 16.32
N TYR A 343 -8.93 -17.24 16.66
CA TYR A 343 -9.48 -16.26 17.59
C TYR A 343 -8.86 -16.38 18.99
N ALA A 344 -8.71 -17.60 19.51
CA ALA A 344 -8.08 -17.84 20.80
C ALA A 344 -6.59 -17.45 20.77
N GLU A 345 -5.87 -17.73 19.67
CA GLU A 345 -4.44 -17.40 19.51
C GLU A 345 -4.10 -15.93 19.76
N VAL A 346 -5.04 -15.02 19.47
CA VAL A 346 -4.85 -13.56 19.59
C VAL A 346 -5.69 -12.88 20.69
N ASN A 347 -6.69 -13.56 21.27
CA ASN A 347 -7.62 -12.97 22.25
C ASN A 347 -7.73 -13.69 23.60
N ALA A 348 -7.17 -14.89 23.79
CA ALA A 348 -7.33 -15.61 25.06
C ALA A 348 -6.79 -14.78 26.26
N GLY A 349 -7.38 -14.97 27.44
CA GLY A 349 -6.84 -14.45 28.70
C GLY A 349 -5.74 -15.37 29.24
N GLU A 350 -4.82 -14.81 30.02
CA GLU A 350 -3.84 -15.59 30.79
C GLU A 350 -4.20 -15.53 32.28
N VAL A 351 -4.22 -16.68 32.94
CA VAL A 351 -4.37 -16.79 34.40
C VAL A 351 -3.12 -17.43 34.97
N VAL A 352 -2.46 -16.75 35.91
CA VAL A 352 -1.23 -17.25 36.53
C VAL A 352 -1.51 -17.71 37.95
N TRP A 353 -1.23 -18.98 38.22
CA TRP A 353 -1.54 -19.69 39.46
C TRP A 353 -0.28 -19.98 40.28
N LEU A 354 -0.39 -19.85 41.60
CA LEU A 354 0.55 -20.41 42.57
C LEU A 354 0.13 -21.84 42.92
N LEU A 355 1.03 -22.80 42.78
CA LEU A 355 0.91 -24.17 43.28
C LEU A 355 1.72 -24.35 44.57
N GLU A 356 1.07 -24.87 45.60
CA GLU A 356 1.72 -25.47 46.77
C GLU A 356 1.21 -26.93 46.90
N ASP A 357 2.10 -27.87 47.18
CA ASP A 357 1.84 -29.32 47.32
C ASP A 357 1.02 -29.96 46.16
N GLY A 358 1.18 -29.41 44.95
CA GLY A 358 0.49 -29.90 43.74
C GLY A 358 -0.98 -29.47 43.62
N GLN A 359 -1.45 -28.56 44.47
CA GLN A 359 -2.79 -27.93 44.37
C GLN A 359 -2.67 -26.42 44.15
N ALA A 360 -3.52 -25.87 43.28
CA ALA A 360 -3.54 -24.44 43.01
C ALA A 360 -4.14 -23.69 44.22
N GLN A 361 -3.37 -22.77 44.81
CA GLN A 361 -3.72 -22.06 46.05
C GLN A 361 -4.19 -20.62 45.82
N GLU A 362 -3.42 -19.83 45.06
CA GLU A 362 -3.64 -18.39 44.86
C GLU A 362 -3.53 -18.04 43.37
N ILE A 363 -4.32 -17.08 42.90
CA ILE A 363 -4.15 -16.49 41.57
C ILE A 363 -3.20 -15.30 41.71
N LEU A 364 -2.01 -15.42 41.12
CA LEU A 364 -0.96 -14.42 41.15
C LEU A 364 -1.20 -13.26 40.18
N ALA A 365 -1.80 -13.55 39.01
CA ALA A 365 -2.16 -12.56 38.00
C ALA A 365 -3.30 -13.06 37.11
N HIS A 366 -4.08 -12.13 36.56
CA HIS A 366 -5.08 -12.39 35.53
C HIS A 366 -4.98 -11.34 34.42
N ASN A 367 -4.31 -11.71 33.32
CA ASN A 367 -4.00 -10.81 32.22
C ASN A 367 -4.98 -11.06 31.05
N ILE A 368 -6.10 -10.35 31.05
CA ILE A 368 -7.07 -10.30 29.93
C ILE A 368 -6.57 -9.49 28.72
N SER A 369 -5.25 -9.30 28.60
CA SER A 369 -4.60 -8.51 27.57
C SER A 369 -3.08 -8.77 27.46
N SER A 370 -2.54 -9.91 27.91
CA SER A 370 -1.12 -10.25 27.65
C SER A 370 -0.91 -10.91 26.28
N ILE A 371 -1.91 -11.68 25.83
CA ILE A 371 -1.88 -12.49 24.61
C ILE A 371 -2.12 -11.63 23.35
N GLY A 372 -1.60 -12.06 22.20
CA GLY A 372 -1.89 -11.48 20.89
C GLY A 372 -1.29 -10.08 20.69
N LYS A 373 0.03 -9.93 20.84
CA LYS A 373 0.74 -8.64 20.82
C LYS A 373 1.62 -8.45 19.60
N GLU A 374 1.84 -7.18 19.28
CA GLU A 374 2.72 -6.71 18.21
C GLU A 374 2.59 -7.55 16.92
N ILE A 375 1.36 -7.91 16.54
CA ILE A 375 1.10 -8.77 15.38
C ILE A 375 1.67 -8.05 14.17
N SER A 376 2.69 -8.64 13.54
CA SER A 376 3.62 -7.93 12.67
C SER A 376 3.81 -8.65 11.35
N THR A 377 3.98 -7.87 10.29
CA THR A 377 4.44 -8.34 8.96
C THR A 377 5.50 -7.39 8.43
N LYS A 378 6.30 -7.81 7.45
CA LYS A 378 7.18 -6.89 6.73
C LYS A 378 6.33 -5.82 6.03
N MET A 379 6.73 -4.56 6.17
CA MET A 379 6.09 -3.47 5.47
C MET A 379 6.26 -3.62 3.96
N VAL A 380 5.21 -3.24 3.25
CA VAL A 380 5.18 -3.03 1.81
C VAL A 380 6.32 -2.10 1.38
N GLY A 381 7.15 -2.51 0.41
CA GLY A 381 8.27 -1.70 -0.11
C GLY A 381 9.44 -1.39 0.86
N SER A 382 9.29 -1.61 2.17
CA SER A 382 10.27 -1.26 3.22
C SER A 382 10.67 -2.46 4.09
N ASP A 383 11.81 -2.42 4.76
CA ASP A 383 12.28 -3.45 5.70
C ASP A 383 11.74 -3.30 7.12
N GLN A 384 11.05 -2.20 7.40
CA GLN A 384 10.43 -1.96 8.70
C GLN A 384 9.27 -2.93 8.95
N SER A 385 9.02 -3.19 10.23
CA SER A 385 7.83 -3.95 10.64
C SER A 385 6.58 -3.09 10.51
N GLN A 386 5.52 -3.66 9.97
CA GLN A 386 4.17 -3.12 10.01
C GLN A 386 3.39 -3.87 11.10
N ASN A 387 3.04 -3.19 12.18
CA ASN A 387 2.09 -3.71 13.16
C ASN A 387 0.67 -3.69 12.57
N ILE A 388 0.01 -4.85 12.57
CA ILE A 388 -1.35 -5.11 12.07
C ILE A 388 -2.26 -5.67 13.18
N THR A 389 -1.94 -5.46 14.46
CA THR A 389 -2.73 -5.98 15.60
C THR A 389 -4.19 -5.54 15.54
N SER A 390 -4.46 -4.31 15.09
CA SER A 390 -5.81 -3.77 14.87
C SER A 390 -6.62 -4.53 13.81
N SER A 391 -5.96 -5.20 12.87
CA SER A 391 -6.63 -6.07 11.90
C SER A 391 -7.18 -7.35 12.54
N TYR A 392 -6.60 -7.79 13.66
CA TYR A 392 -6.96 -9.03 14.36
C TYR A 392 -7.86 -8.84 15.58
N LYS A 393 -7.78 -7.68 16.25
CA LYS A 393 -8.63 -7.34 17.40
C LYS A 393 -8.72 -5.84 17.63
N TYR A 394 -9.78 -5.43 18.33
CA TYR A 394 -10.00 -4.05 18.74
C TYR A 394 -9.00 -3.61 19.84
N PRO A 395 -8.84 -2.29 20.08
CA PRO A 395 -7.95 -1.78 21.11
C PRO A 395 -8.25 -2.37 22.49
N GLU A 396 -7.19 -2.81 23.15
CA GLU A 396 -7.20 -3.50 24.44
C GLU A 396 -7.81 -2.63 25.54
N GLY A 397 -9.13 -2.78 25.72
CA GLY A 397 -9.91 -2.06 26.72
C GLY A 397 -11.13 -1.31 26.21
N SER A 398 -11.34 -1.29 24.90
CA SER A 398 -12.49 -0.64 24.30
C SER A 398 -13.79 -1.42 24.53
N ALA A 399 -14.94 -0.75 24.33
CA ALA A 399 -16.25 -1.39 24.46
C ALA A 399 -16.46 -2.50 23.41
N GLU A 400 -15.85 -2.35 22.24
CA GLU A 400 -15.90 -3.28 21.10
C GLU A 400 -15.09 -4.54 21.41
N GLU A 401 -13.85 -4.41 21.90
CA GLU A 401 -13.01 -5.53 22.33
C GLU A 401 -13.77 -6.43 23.30
N ARG A 402 -14.33 -5.83 24.36
CA ARG A 402 -15.07 -6.56 25.40
C ARG A 402 -16.36 -7.17 24.87
N SER A 403 -17.07 -6.47 23.98
CA SER A 403 -18.29 -6.95 23.32
C SER A 403 -18.01 -8.16 22.42
N VAL A 404 -16.96 -8.07 21.60
CA VAL A 404 -16.51 -9.12 20.69
C VAL A 404 -16.01 -10.34 21.45
N PHE A 405 -15.18 -10.15 22.48
CA PHE A 405 -14.72 -11.24 23.34
C PHE A 405 -15.91 -11.98 23.97
N THR A 406 -16.87 -11.24 24.53
CA THR A 406 -18.08 -11.84 25.14
C THR A 406 -18.90 -12.61 24.10
N LYS A 407 -19.09 -12.04 22.91
CA LYS A 407 -19.79 -12.67 21.78
C LYS A 407 -19.10 -13.94 21.28
N ALA A 408 -17.76 -13.97 21.26
CA ALA A 408 -16.98 -15.15 20.90
C ALA A 408 -17.04 -16.22 22.00
N SER A 409 -16.82 -15.87 23.26
CA SER A 409 -16.85 -16.81 24.39
C SER A 409 -18.21 -17.49 24.56
N TRP A 410 -19.32 -16.75 24.39
CA TRP A 410 -20.66 -17.33 24.41
C TRP A 410 -20.91 -18.34 23.27
N LYS A 411 -20.25 -18.17 22.11
CA LYS A 411 -20.33 -19.12 21.00
C LYS A 411 -19.41 -20.33 21.17
N MET A 412 -18.25 -20.17 21.81
CA MET A 412 -17.29 -21.25 22.03
C MET A 412 -17.66 -22.14 23.24
N LEU A 413 -18.12 -21.56 24.33
CA LEU A 413 -18.46 -22.27 25.58
C LEU A 413 -19.87 -22.89 25.58
N GLY A 414 -20.79 -22.38 24.74
CA GLY A 414 -22.12 -22.96 24.54
C GLY A 414 -22.98 -23.02 25.82
N PRO A 415 -23.87 -24.03 25.96
CA PRO A 415 -24.72 -24.21 27.15
C PRO A 415 -23.97 -24.57 28.43
N TRP A 416 -22.70 -24.97 28.36
CA TRP A 416 -21.89 -25.46 29.49
C TRP A 416 -21.31 -24.33 30.35
N ARG A 417 -22.11 -23.27 30.57
CA ARG A 417 -21.74 -22.08 31.34
C ARG A 417 -21.43 -22.39 32.82
N ALA A 418 -21.91 -23.53 33.33
CA ALA A 418 -21.83 -23.92 34.73
C ALA A 418 -20.46 -24.47 35.20
N SER A 419 -19.39 -24.34 34.41
CA SER A 419 -18.08 -24.94 34.73
C SER A 419 -16.85 -24.14 34.28
N SER A 420 -17.02 -22.90 33.82
CA SER A 420 -15.89 -22.02 33.45
C SER A 420 -15.65 -20.99 34.55
N PRO A 421 -14.53 -21.07 35.32
CA PRO A 421 -14.20 -20.12 36.38
C PRO A 421 -14.08 -18.67 35.88
N PHE A 422 -13.84 -18.49 34.58
CA PHE A 422 -13.61 -17.21 33.93
C PHE A 422 -14.77 -16.23 34.08
N LEU A 423 -16.03 -16.66 33.91
CA LEU A 423 -17.17 -15.75 33.99
C LEU A 423 -17.46 -15.25 35.41
N ASP A 424 -17.22 -16.08 36.41
CA ASP A 424 -17.37 -15.69 37.82
C ASP A 424 -16.22 -14.76 38.26
N LEU A 425 -14.98 -15.00 37.78
CA LEU A 425 -13.83 -14.13 38.05
C LEU A 425 -13.93 -12.74 37.40
N LEU A 426 -14.62 -12.62 36.26
CA LEU A 426 -14.82 -11.32 35.61
C LEU A 426 -15.72 -10.35 36.42
N GLY A 427 -16.46 -10.87 37.42
CA GLY A 427 -17.28 -10.07 38.33
C GLY A 427 -16.60 -9.74 39.66
N SER A 428 -15.51 -10.43 40.03
CA SER A 428 -14.78 -10.16 41.27
C SER A 428 -13.73 -9.07 41.06
N GLY A 429 -14.02 -7.84 41.53
CA GLY A 429 -13.05 -6.75 41.68
C GLY A 429 -12.02 -7.03 42.79
N GLY A 430 -11.23 -8.10 42.66
CA GLY A 430 -10.41 -8.69 43.73
C GLY A 430 -8.90 -8.42 43.65
N PHE A 431 -8.46 -7.50 42.80
CA PHE A 431 -7.03 -7.22 42.56
C PHE A 431 -6.58 -5.79 42.89
N GLU A 432 -7.44 -4.93 43.43
CA GLU A 432 -7.08 -3.52 43.70
C GLU A 432 -6.18 -3.33 44.93
N ASP A 433 -6.16 -4.29 45.87
CA ASP A 433 -5.36 -4.23 47.11
C ASP A 433 -4.04 -5.04 47.02
N GLN A 434 -3.09 -4.59 46.18
CA GLN A 434 -1.69 -5.03 46.30
C GLN A 434 -0.87 -4.01 47.12
N PRO A 435 -0.16 -4.44 48.18
CA PRO A 435 0.55 -3.52 49.08
C PRO A 435 1.85 -2.94 48.48
N ALA A 436 2.38 -3.56 47.42
CA ALA A 436 3.58 -3.08 46.73
C ALA A 436 3.53 -3.35 45.22
N GLN A 437 4.22 -2.51 44.46
CA GLN A 437 4.44 -2.67 43.02
C GLN A 437 5.88 -3.12 42.77
N LEU A 438 6.05 -4.23 42.03
CA LEU A 438 7.34 -4.84 41.69
C LEU A 438 7.54 -4.90 40.18
N GLN A 439 8.72 -4.48 39.69
CA GLN A 439 9.05 -4.45 38.27
C GLN A 439 10.54 -4.80 38.03
N LEU A 440 10.84 -5.56 36.99
CA LEU A 440 12.20 -5.98 36.63
C LEU A 440 12.67 -5.33 35.32
N TYR A 441 13.85 -4.69 35.36
CA TYR A 441 14.45 -3.97 34.24
C TYR A 441 15.89 -4.43 33.97
N PRO A 442 16.31 -4.71 32.73
CA PRO A 442 17.72 -4.92 32.42
C PRO A 442 18.50 -3.60 32.57
N THR A 443 19.67 -3.64 33.21
CA THR A 443 20.53 -2.44 33.38
C THR A 443 21.28 -2.01 32.12
N ARG A 444 21.49 -2.93 31.19
CA ARG A 444 22.15 -2.74 29.89
C ARG A 444 21.49 -3.67 28.85
N LYS A 445 21.77 -3.45 27.56
CA LYS A 445 21.37 -4.39 26.51
C LYS A 445 21.96 -5.78 26.84
N PRO A 446 21.12 -6.83 26.96
CA PRO A 446 21.61 -8.18 27.20
C PRO A 446 22.31 -8.72 25.94
N GLU A 447 23.49 -9.32 26.11
CA GLU A 447 24.29 -9.90 25.03
C GLU A 447 24.74 -11.30 25.43
N TRP A 448 24.77 -12.23 24.48
CA TRP A 448 25.25 -13.58 24.73
C TRP A 448 26.72 -13.56 25.15
N GLY A 449 27.06 -14.27 26.23
CA GLY A 449 28.43 -14.35 26.76
C GLY A 449 28.74 -13.41 27.92
N GLN A 450 27.79 -12.61 28.39
CA GLN A 450 27.99 -11.64 29.48
C GLN A 450 27.13 -11.94 30.71
N ASP A 451 27.61 -11.54 31.89
CA ASP A 451 26.78 -11.59 33.10
C ASP A 451 25.56 -10.67 32.97
N LEU A 452 24.41 -11.20 33.34
CA LEU A 452 23.12 -10.53 33.26
C LEU A 452 22.83 -9.84 34.58
N LEU A 453 22.39 -8.59 34.48
CA LEU A 453 22.20 -7.69 35.61
C LEU A 453 20.78 -7.09 35.60
N PRO A 454 19.73 -7.90 35.81
CA PRO A 454 18.38 -7.38 36.00
C PRO A 454 18.26 -6.64 37.34
N LYS A 455 17.51 -5.55 37.33
CA LYS A 455 17.32 -4.63 38.44
C LYS A 455 15.85 -4.62 38.81
N LEU A 456 15.56 -5.03 40.05
CA LEU A 456 14.24 -4.94 40.65
C LEU A 456 14.00 -3.50 41.10
N HIS A 457 12.88 -2.93 40.68
CA HIS A 457 12.30 -1.73 41.26
C HIS A 457 11.10 -2.16 42.11
N ALA A 458 11.14 -1.81 43.40
CA ALA A 458 10.09 -2.10 44.35
C ALA A 458 9.57 -0.78 44.96
N ARG A 459 8.25 -0.65 45.09
CA ARG A 459 7.60 0.55 45.61
C ARG A 459 6.41 0.16 46.49
N SER A 460 6.27 0.75 47.68
CA SER A 460 5.04 0.58 48.46
C SER A 460 3.87 1.33 47.80
N LEU A 461 2.68 0.74 47.81
CA LEU A 461 1.44 1.42 47.44
C LEU A 461 0.75 1.92 48.71
N ALA A 462 0.06 3.06 48.59
CA ALA A 462 -0.56 3.74 49.72
C ALA A 462 -2.01 3.27 49.89
N ASP A 463 -2.25 2.34 50.80
CA ASP A 463 -3.60 1.90 51.17
C ASP A 463 -4.23 2.89 52.16
N THR A 464 -5.46 3.31 51.86
CA THR A 464 -6.33 4.12 52.72
C THR A 464 -6.84 3.40 53.98
N ALA A 465 -6.67 2.06 54.09
CA ALA A 465 -7.23 1.23 55.16
C ALA A 465 -6.28 0.89 56.34
N GLN A 466 -5.02 1.36 56.34
CA GLN A 466 -3.98 1.14 57.39
C GLN A 466 -3.41 -0.31 57.50
N PRO A 467 -2.16 -0.52 58.00
CA PRO A 467 -1.46 0.24 59.04
C PRO A 467 -0.17 0.98 58.62
N GLN A 468 0.29 1.87 59.50
CA GLN A 468 1.37 2.85 59.31
C GLN A 468 2.78 2.27 59.55
N GLY A 469 3.13 1.16 58.90
CA GLY A 469 4.44 0.48 59.09
C GLY A 469 5.13 0.09 57.78
N PRO A 470 6.43 -0.24 57.82
CA PRO A 470 7.15 -0.78 56.66
C PRO A 470 6.64 -2.17 56.30
N ILE A 471 6.56 -2.47 55.00
CA ILE A 471 6.16 -3.77 54.47
C ILE A 471 7.40 -4.64 54.27
N ARG A 472 7.36 -5.90 54.71
CA ARG A 472 8.44 -6.88 54.50
C ARG A 472 8.08 -7.87 53.41
N LEU A 473 8.99 -8.00 52.44
CA LEU A 473 8.85 -8.90 51.31
C LEU A 473 9.99 -9.93 51.33
N VAL A 474 9.63 -11.21 51.26
CA VAL A 474 10.56 -12.29 50.92
C VAL A 474 10.36 -12.63 49.46
N VAL A 475 11.34 -12.28 48.62
CA VAL A 475 11.26 -12.46 47.17
C VAL A 475 12.14 -13.63 46.72
N HIS A 476 11.50 -14.72 46.29
CA HIS A 476 12.14 -15.85 45.65
C HIS A 476 12.25 -15.57 44.15
N PHE A 477 13.47 -15.52 43.61
CA PHE A 477 13.73 -15.40 42.19
C PHE A 477 14.20 -16.73 41.60
N CYS A 478 13.75 -16.99 40.37
CA CYS A 478 14.21 -18.07 39.51
C CYS A 478 14.56 -17.50 38.13
N ALA A 479 15.49 -18.13 37.42
CA ALA A 479 15.73 -17.88 36.00
C ALA A 479 15.76 -19.20 35.23
N GLN A 480 14.99 -19.29 34.16
CA GLN A 480 14.86 -20.47 33.32
C GLN A 480 15.07 -20.10 31.85
N THR A 481 15.66 -21.00 31.05
CA THR A 481 15.60 -20.89 29.58
C THR A 481 14.15 -20.92 29.16
N LEU A 482 13.73 -19.91 28.40
CA LEU A 482 12.39 -19.84 27.80
C LEU A 482 12.47 -20.30 26.35
N LEU A 483 11.55 -21.17 25.95
CA LEU A 483 11.43 -21.75 24.61
C LEU A 483 10.21 -21.14 23.89
N HIS A 484 10.24 -21.05 22.57
CA HIS A 484 9.30 -20.22 21.79
C HIS A 484 7.87 -20.69 21.95
N TYR A 485 7.68 -21.98 22.24
CA TYR A 485 6.38 -22.58 22.51
C TYR A 485 5.85 -22.32 23.94
N GLY A 486 6.49 -21.43 24.71
CA GLY A 486 6.11 -21.10 26.09
C GLY A 486 6.56 -22.12 27.13
N GLY A 487 7.46 -23.03 26.80
CA GLY A 487 8.03 -23.99 27.75
C GLY A 487 9.30 -23.46 28.41
N THR A 488 9.61 -23.97 29.60
CA THR A 488 10.88 -23.72 30.28
C THR A 488 11.70 -25.01 30.44
N TRP A 489 13.01 -24.85 30.52
CA TRP A 489 13.92 -25.87 31.05
C TRP A 489 14.03 -25.77 32.59
N GLU A 490 14.77 -26.71 33.18
CA GLU A 490 15.20 -26.66 34.59
C GLU A 490 15.86 -25.31 34.96
N PRO A 491 15.72 -24.84 36.23
CA PRO A 491 16.31 -23.59 36.69
C PRO A 491 17.81 -23.46 36.42
N LEU A 492 18.18 -22.36 35.76
CA LEU A 492 19.56 -21.94 35.54
C LEU A 492 20.15 -21.34 36.82
N TRP A 493 19.31 -20.67 37.60
CA TRP A 493 19.71 -19.84 38.73
C TRP A 493 18.51 -19.55 39.64
N ARG A 494 18.78 -19.39 40.94
CA ARG A 494 17.79 -18.97 41.94
C ARG A 494 18.45 -18.03 42.96
N GLN A 495 17.70 -17.08 43.50
CA GLN A 495 18.15 -16.20 44.59
C GLN A 495 16.96 -15.84 45.51
N ILE A 496 17.21 -15.66 46.80
CA ILE A 496 16.23 -15.09 47.74
C ILE A 496 16.70 -13.69 48.12
N VAL A 497 15.79 -12.72 48.10
CA VAL A 497 16.03 -11.33 48.52
C VAL A 497 14.99 -10.94 49.56
N HIS A 498 15.46 -10.45 50.71
CA HIS A 498 14.61 -9.87 51.75
C HIS A 498 14.60 -8.35 51.56
N LEU A 499 13.43 -7.76 51.44
CA LEU A 499 13.23 -6.32 51.30
C LEU A 499 12.35 -5.81 52.43
N THR A 500 12.66 -4.60 52.89
CA THR A 500 11.80 -3.80 53.76
C THR A 500 11.51 -2.51 52.98
N LEU A 501 10.24 -2.18 52.78
CA LEU A 501 9.81 -0.99 52.05
C LEU A 501 9.12 -0.03 53.01
N ASP A 502 9.71 1.14 53.25
CA ASP A 502 9.03 2.22 53.97
C ASP A 502 7.92 2.85 53.11
N PHE A 503 6.96 3.50 53.76
CA PHE A 503 5.77 4.05 53.10
C PHE A 503 6.13 5.10 52.03
N GLY A 504 5.75 4.82 50.78
CA GLY A 504 6.03 5.67 49.62
C GLY A 504 7.46 5.58 49.09
N GLU A 505 8.33 4.78 49.73
CA GLU A 505 9.71 4.58 49.29
C GLU A 505 9.78 3.82 47.96
N LYS A 506 10.88 4.03 47.22
CA LYS A 506 11.24 3.30 46.00
C LYS A 506 12.62 2.68 46.18
N THR A 507 12.66 1.40 46.47
CA THR A 507 13.91 0.64 46.65
C THR A 507 14.31 -0.02 45.32
N GLN A 508 15.61 -0.08 45.07
CA GLN A 508 16.16 -0.69 43.86
C GLN A 508 17.18 -1.76 44.24
N TRP A 509 17.01 -2.97 43.72
CA TRP A 509 17.90 -4.10 44.00
C TRP A 509 18.52 -4.62 42.70
N LEU A 510 19.82 -4.92 42.72
CA LEU A 510 20.53 -5.48 41.57
C LEU A 510 20.71 -6.99 41.76
N LEU A 511 20.22 -7.77 40.80
CA LEU A 511 20.40 -9.22 40.75
C LEU A 511 21.58 -9.54 39.83
N LEU A 512 22.36 -10.56 40.16
CA LEU A 512 23.48 -11.04 39.33
C LEU A 512 23.17 -12.47 38.87
N LEU A 513 22.98 -12.61 37.57
CA LEU A 513 22.82 -13.89 36.87
C LEU A 513 24.08 -14.14 36.01
N PRO A 514 25.06 -14.94 36.49
CA PRO A 514 26.34 -15.12 35.81
C PRO A 514 26.22 -15.89 34.48
N TYR A 515 27.09 -15.59 33.51
CA TYR A 515 27.17 -16.33 32.24
C TYR A 515 27.40 -17.84 32.46
N ASN A 516 28.16 -18.21 33.50
CA ASN A 516 28.43 -19.61 33.82
C ASN A 516 27.18 -20.45 34.14
N ASN A 517 26.05 -19.83 34.50
CA ASN A 517 24.79 -20.53 34.77
C ASN A 517 24.07 -20.97 33.48
N TYR A 518 24.29 -20.29 32.35
CA TYR A 518 23.55 -20.53 31.11
C TYR A 518 24.41 -20.86 29.87
N ARG A 519 25.73 -20.66 29.94
CA ARG A 519 26.73 -20.91 28.86
C ARG A 519 26.69 -22.27 28.14
N ASN A 520 26.28 -23.34 28.82
CA ASN A 520 26.36 -24.72 28.32
C ASN A 520 24.97 -25.32 28.05
N LYS A 521 23.90 -24.50 28.05
CA LYS A 521 22.55 -24.95 27.76
C LYS A 521 22.23 -24.72 26.28
N PRO A 522 21.54 -25.65 25.59
CA PRO A 522 20.94 -25.32 24.31
C PRO A 522 19.95 -24.16 24.56
N MET A 523 20.16 -23.06 23.84
CA MET A 523 19.24 -21.93 23.79
C MET A 523 19.34 -21.36 22.37
N ASP A 524 18.81 -22.08 21.39
CA ASP A 524 18.85 -21.64 19.98
C ASP A 524 18.18 -20.25 19.84
N GLU A 525 17.19 -20.00 20.68
CA GLU A 525 16.34 -18.81 20.71
C GLU A 525 16.85 -17.67 21.60
N LYS A 526 17.86 -17.92 22.43
CA LYS A 526 18.57 -16.89 23.22
C LYS A 526 17.64 -16.12 24.19
N LEU A 527 16.64 -16.78 24.77
CA LEU A 527 15.66 -16.23 25.71
C LEU A 527 15.82 -16.81 27.12
N ILE A 528 15.73 -15.94 28.14
CA ILE A 528 15.67 -16.32 29.56
C ILE A 528 14.48 -15.63 30.19
N CYS A 529 13.58 -16.39 30.83
CA CYS A 529 12.56 -15.84 31.71
C CYS A 529 13.16 -15.69 33.11
N VAL A 530 13.06 -14.49 33.70
CA VAL A 530 13.37 -14.23 35.11
C VAL A 530 12.05 -13.99 35.85
N SER A 531 11.71 -14.91 36.73
CA SER A 531 10.50 -14.88 37.56
C SER A 531 10.85 -14.57 39.01
N GLY A 532 9.94 -13.90 39.71
CA GLY A 532 10.08 -13.56 41.12
C GLY A 532 8.74 -13.63 41.84
N ILE A 533 8.66 -14.36 42.94
CA ILE A 533 7.49 -14.41 43.81
C ILE A 533 7.84 -13.73 45.13
N ALA A 534 7.16 -12.63 45.41
CA ALA A 534 7.28 -11.87 46.64
C ALA A 534 6.14 -12.22 47.59
N LYS A 535 6.46 -12.88 48.71
CA LYS A 535 5.52 -13.13 49.79
C LYS A 535 5.58 -11.97 50.79
N VAL A 536 4.43 -11.38 51.07
CA VAL A 536 4.27 -10.31 52.08
C VAL A 536 4.22 -10.98 53.46
N GLU A 537 5.16 -10.66 54.36
CA GLU A 537 5.23 -11.34 55.66
C GLU A 537 3.98 -11.07 56.53
N GLU A 538 3.41 -9.88 56.40
CA GLU A 538 2.30 -9.41 57.25
C GLU A 538 0.93 -9.98 56.85
N THR A 539 0.72 -10.28 55.57
CA THR A 539 -0.58 -10.75 55.03
C THR A 539 -0.53 -12.18 54.49
N GLY A 540 0.66 -12.73 54.26
CA GLY A 540 0.88 -14.05 53.66
C GLY A 540 0.62 -14.12 52.14
N ARG A 541 0.09 -13.06 51.52
CA ARG A 541 -0.22 -13.00 50.08
C ARG A 541 1.03 -12.98 49.22
N SER A 542 0.92 -13.54 48.02
CA SER A 542 2.01 -13.62 47.04
C SER A 542 1.80 -12.67 45.87
N MET A 543 2.89 -12.04 45.40
CA MET A 543 2.90 -11.17 44.22
C MET A 543 3.94 -11.68 43.22
N LEU A 544 3.60 -11.69 41.93
CA LEU A 544 4.50 -12.14 40.86
C LEU A 544 5.15 -10.95 40.15
N VAL A 545 6.43 -11.06 39.85
CA VAL A 545 7.17 -10.19 38.93
C VAL A 545 7.86 -11.05 37.87
N LEU A 546 7.66 -10.74 36.59
CA LEU A 546 8.26 -11.47 35.47
C LEU A 546 9.10 -10.53 34.60
N LYS A 547 10.16 -11.07 34.00
CA LYS A 547 10.89 -10.41 32.92
C LYS A 547 11.57 -11.39 31.98
N ASP A 548 11.12 -11.40 30.73
CA ASP A 548 11.84 -12.06 29.65
C ASP A 548 13.02 -11.20 29.17
N ILE A 549 14.14 -11.88 28.95
CA ILE A 549 15.43 -11.31 28.57
C ILE A 549 15.89 -12.01 27.28
N SER A 550 15.89 -11.27 26.16
CA SER A 550 16.46 -11.72 24.89
C SER A 550 17.92 -11.29 24.79
N LEU A 551 18.81 -12.23 24.45
CA LEU A 551 20.25 -12.02 24.37
C LEU A 551 20.68 -11.70 22.93
N GLY A 552 21.29 -10.54 22.74
CA GLY A 552 21.82 -10.11 21.44
C GLY A 552 22.93 -11.04 20.92
N PRO A 553 22.98 -11.31 19.59
CA PRO A 553 24.06 -12.07 18.97
C PRO A 553 25.37 -11.25 18.87
N PRO A 554 26.52 -11.89 18.62
CA PRO A 554 27.78 -11.21 18.34
C PRO A 554 27.71 -10.28 17.12
N HIS A 555 28.56 -9.26 17.08
CA HIS A 555 28.57 -8.26 16.02
C HIS A 555 29.10 -8.82 14.69
N LEU A 556 28.23 -8.86 13.68
CA LEU A 556 28.50 -9.24 12.30
C LEU A 556 28.27 -8.04 11.38
N SER A 557 29.26 -7.66 10.56
CA SER A 557 29.12 -6.62 9.53
C SER A 557 29.36 -7.17 8.13
N THR A 558 28.71 -6.54 7.15
CA THR A 558 28.73 -6.93 5.73
C THR A 558 28.90 -5.70 4.85
N GLU A 559 29.79 -5.76 3.87
CA GLU A 559 30.15 -4.64 3.00
C GLU A 559 30.27 -5.06 1.53
N VAL A 560 29.96 -4.12 0.63
CA VAL A 560 30.04 -4.29 -0.83
C VAL A 560 30.87 -3.13 -1.36
N SER A 561 31.99 -3.42 -2.03
CA SER A 561 32.98 -2.40 -2.41
C SER A 561 32.72 -1.74 -3.77
N GLU A 562 31.85 -2.33 -4.60
CA GLU A 562 31.69 -1.97 -6.01
C GLU A 562 30.22 -1.95 -6.45
N ARG A 563 29.93 -1.28 -7.58
CA ARG A 563 28.58 -1.23 -8.15
C ARG A 563 28.22 -2.58 -8.79
N ALA A 564 27.14 -3.21 -8.33
CA ALA A 564 26.70 -4.49 -8.87
C ALA A 564 26.08 -4.35 -10.28
N GLU A 565 26.49 -5.23 -11.19
CA GLU A 565 25.98 -5.35 -12.56
C GLU A 565 25.78 -6.83 -12.92
N VAL A 566 24.77 -7.12 -13.73
CA VAL A 566 24.52 -8.49 -14.20
C VAL A 566 25.72 -9.04 -14.98
N GLY A 567 26.19 -10.23 -14.58
CA GLY A 567 27.26 -10.97 -15.24
C GLY A 567 28.68 -10.49 -14.91
N LYS A 568 28.85 -9.53 -13.99
CA LYS A 568 30.18 -9.12 -13.48
C LYS A 568 30.45 -9.71 -12.10
N ALA A 569 31.73 -9.89 -11.78
CA ALA A 569 32.14 -10.21 -10.41
C ALA A 569 31.82 -9.02 -9.48
N LEU A 570 31.28 -9.30 -8.30
CA LEU A 570 30.96 -8.35 -7.25
C LEU A 570 31.65 -8.78 -5.96
N ARG A 571 32.60 -7.98 -5.48
CA ARG A 571 33.34 -8.29 -4.26
C ARG A 571 32.50 -7.99 -3.01
N PHE A 572 32.32 -9.01 -2.18
CA PHE A 572 31.59 -8.95 -0.92
C PHE A 572 32.53 -9.25 0.25
N HIS A 573 32.42 -8.45 1.31
CA HIS A 573 33.22 -8.57 2.53
C HIS A 573 32.31 -8.84 3.73
N ILE A 574 32.74 -9.77 4.58
CA ILE A 574 32.05 -10.15 5.82
C ILE A 574 33.07 -10.06 6.95
N SER A 575 32.69 -9.43 8.06
CA SER A 575 33.54 -9.31 9.25
C SER A 575 32.78 -9.73 10.50
N LEU A 576 33.31 -10.72 11.23
CA LEU A 576 32.74 -11.24 12.47
C LEU A 576 33.77 -11.13 13.59
N THR A 577 33.39 -10.52 14.71
CA THR A 577 34.22 -10.44 15.92
C THR A 577 33.67 -11.37 16.98
N ASN A 578 34.51 -12.27 17.50
CA ASN A 578 34.16 -13.08 18.67
C ASN A 578 34.29 -12.22 19.94
N THR A 579 33.15 -11.74 20.43
CA THR A 579 33.03 -10.95 21.67
C THR A 579 32.97 -11.81 22.95
N LEU A 580 33.00 -13.14 22.84
CA LEU A 580 32.96 -14.03 23.99
C LEU A 580 34.33 -14.17 24.67
N LEU A 581 34.28 -14.58 25.94
CA LEU A 581 35.45 -15.03 26.71
C LEU A 581 35.93 -16.44 26.33
N VAL A 582 35.25 -17.12 25.41
CA VAL A 582 35.57 -18.49 24.93
C VAL A 582 35.80 -18.48 23.41
N ALA A 583 36.58 -19.45 22.93
CA ALA A 583 36.72 -19.66 21.48
C ALA A 583 35.43 -20.25 20.90
N LEU A 584 35.07 -19.84 19.68
CA LEU A 584 34.02 -20.47 18.89
C LEU A 584 34.68 -21.58 18.03
N SER A 585 34.26 -22.82 18.20
CA SER A 585 34.80 -23.99 17.51
C SER A 585 33.88 -24.46 16.38
N HIS A 586 34.47 -25.02 15.32
CA HIS A 586 33.76 -25.51 14.13
C HIS A 586 32.81 -24.47 13.51
N CYS A 587 33.30 -23.24 13.38
CA CYS A 587 32.60 -22.14 12.72
C CYS A 587 32.36 -22.48 11.25
N THR A 588 31.10 -22.53 10.83
CA THR A 588 30.68 -22.74 9.45
C THR A 588 29.84 -21.55 8.99
N MET A 589 29.96 -21.18 7.71
CA MET A 589 29.21 -20.09 7.09
C MET A 589 28.41 -20.59 5.91
N VAL A 590 27.16 -20.14 5.78
CA VAL A 590 26.27 -20.36 4.64
C VAL A 590 25.82 -19.00 4.09
N LEU A 591 25.83 -18.87 2.77
CA LEU A 591 25.38 -17.68 2.04
C LEU A 591 24.30 -18.03 1.01
N GLN A 592 23.27 -17.20 0.93
CA GLN A 592 22.16 -17.38 -0.01
C GLN A 592 21.60 -16.01 -0.47
N GLY A 593 21.29 -15.87 -1.76
CA GLY A 593 20.63 -14.67 -2.28
C GLY A 593 20.11 -14.86 -3.71
N SER A 594 18.77 -14.86 -3.86
CA SER A 594 18.12 -14.93 -5.18
C SER A 594 18.65 -13.82 -6.10
N GLY A 595 18.97 -14.17 -7.34
CA GLY A 595 19.50 -13.23 -8.32
C GLY A 595 20.98 -12.83 -8.14
N LEU A 596 21.60 -13.16 -7.01
CA LEU A 596 22.99 -12.83 -6.67
C LEU A 596 23.93 -14.06 -6.69
N ILE A 597 23.41 -15.22 -6.27
CA ILE A 597 24.12 -16.50 -6.16
C ILE A 597 23.20 -17.59 -6.72
N ASN A 598 23.75 -18.58 -7.43
CA ASN A 598 23.03 -19.78 -7.81
C ASN A 598 23.14 -20.82 -6.68
N GLY A 599 22.05 -21.12 -5.98
CA GLY A 599 22.05 -22.04 -4.84
C GLY A 599 22.60 -21.42 -3.55
N GLN A 600 23.50 -22.14 -2.87
CA GLN A 600 24.13 -21.73 -1.62
C GLN A 600 25.67 -21.88 -1.71
N ILE A 601 26.40 -21.00 -1.01
CA ILE A 601 27.84 -21.13 -0.80
C ILE A 601 28.08 -21.48 0.67
N THR A 602 28.87 -22.53 0.93
CA THR A 602 29.19 -23.01 2.28
C THR A 602 30.70 -23.05 2.49
N ASN A 603 31.17 -22.40 3.55
CA ASN A 603 32.60 -22.34 3.91
C ASN A 603 32.81 -22.81 5.36
N ASP A 604 33.86 -23.59 5.59
CA ASP A 604 34.41 -23.84 6.93
C ASP A 604 35.35 -22.67 7.30
N LEU A 605 35.17 -22.13 8.50
CA LEU A 605 35.95 -21.02 9.07
C LEU A 605 36.85 -21.49 10.23
N GLY A 606 36.80 -22.77 10.62
CA GLY A 606 37.63 -23.34 11.68
C GLY A 606 37.24 -22.86 13.09
N THR A 607 38.24 -22.43 13.87
CA THR A 607 38.05 -21.98 15.26
C THR A 607 38.39 -20.50 15.40
N LEU A 608 37.43 -19.69 15.85
CA LEU A 608 37.60 -18.26 16.10
C LEU A 608 37.85 -18.00 17.59
N VAL A 609 39.10 -17.71 17.94
CA VAL A 609 39.56 -17.45 19.31
C VAL A 609 38.86 -16.23 19.92
N ALA A 610 38.70 -16.22 21.26
CA ALA A 610 38.15 -15.09 22.01
C ALA A 610 38.82 -13.76 21.62
N GLY A 611 38.03 -12.70 21.46
CA GLY A 611 38.48 -11.34 21.11
C GLY A 611 39.00 -11.16 19.67
N HIS A 612 39.04 -12.20 18.84
CA HIS A 612 39.53 -12.10 17.46
C HIS A 612 38.42 -11.77 16.46
N THR A 613 38.81 -11.05 15.39
CA THR A 613 37.95 -10.76 14.24
C THR A 613 38.42 -11.56 13.03
N ILE A 614 37.50 -12.27 12.37
CA ILE A 614 37.71 -12.88 11.06
C ILE A 614 37.13 -11.98 9.98
N GLN A 615 37.90 -11.78 8.91
CA GLN A 615 37.45 -11.10 7.68
C GLN A 615 37.44 -12.10 6.54
N ILE A 616 36.32 -12.16 5.83
CA ILE A 616 36.07 -13.09 4.73
C ILE A 616 35.73 -12.26 3.49
N GLN A 617 36.39 -12.57 2.37
CA GLN A 617 36.17 -11.93 1.08
C GLN A 617 35.72 -12.98 0.06
N LEU A 618 34.68 -12.66 -0.70
CA LEU A 618 34.11 -13.53 -1.74
C LEU A 618 33.75 -12.72 -2.98
N ASP A 619 33.88 -13.32 -4.16
CA ASP A 619 33.42 -12.75 -5.42
C ASP A 619 32.08 -13.41 -5.80
N LEU A 620 31.02 -12.61 -5.88
CA LEU A 620 29.66 -13.01 -6.27
C LEU A 620 29.43 -12.69 -7.75
N TYR A 621 28.47 -13.36 -8.40
CA TYR A 621 28.17 -13.15 -9.83
C TYR A 621 26.68 -12.93 -10.04
N PRO A 622 26.18 -11.68 -9.92
CA PRO A 622 24.76 -11.39 -10.07
C PRO A 622 24.21 -11.80 -11.44
N ILE A 623 23.08 -12.52 -11.43
CA ILE A 623 22.42 -13.08 -12.61
C ILE A 623 21.12 -12.33 -13.00
N LYS A 624 20.53 -11.56 -12.08
CA LYS A 624 19.29 -10.79 -12.30
C LYS A 624 19.52 -9.32 -11.95
N ALA A 625 18.92 -8.42 -12.74
CA ALA A 625 18.89 -6.98 -12.44
C ALA A 625 17.70 -6.64 -11.52
N GLY A 626 17.87 -5.60 -10.70
CA GLY A 626 16.91 -5.14 -9.69
C GLY A 626 17.50 -5.12 -8.27
N PRO A 627 16.69 -4.77 -7.25
CA PRO A 627 17.07 -4.94 -5.85
C PRO A 627 17.06 -6.42 -5.47
N HIS A 628 18.11 -6.87 -4.78
CA HIS A 628 18.24 -8.22 -4.25
C HIS A 628 18.78 -8.19 -2.81
N GLN A 629 18.45 -9.21 -2.02
CA GLN A 629 18.97 -9.40 -0.66
C GLN A 629 19.91 -10.61 -0.64
N LEU A 630 21.08 -10.42 -0.02
CA LEU A 630 22.01 -11.48 0.33
C LEU A 630 21.91 -11.76 1.84
N GLN A 631 21.81 -13.04 2.21
CA GLN A 631 21.77 -13.49 3.60
C GLN A 631 23.03 -14.27 3.96
N VAL A 632 23.47 -14.09 5.20
CA VAL A 632 24.64 -14.70 5.83
C VAL A 632 24.19 -15.43 7.11
N LEU A 633 24.57 -16.69 7.24
CA LEU A 633 24.38 -17.49 8.46
C LEU A 633 25.74 -18.05 8.87
N ILE A 634 26.19 -17.75 10.09
CA ILE A 634 27.38 -18.35 10.70
C ILE A 634 26.95 -19.14 11.95
N SER A 635 27.44 -20.37 12.08
CA SER A 635 27.15 -21.25 13.23
C SER A 635 28.42 -21.92 13.73
N SER A 636 28.51 -22.15 15.03
CA SER A 636 29.63 -22.80 15.73
C SER A 636 29.08 -23.85 16.71
N ASN A 637 29.90 -24.44 17.57
CA ASN A 637 29.40 -25.30 18.66
C ASN A 637 28.79 -24.48 19.81
N GLU A 638 29.38 -23.34 20.14
CA GLU A 638 29.07 -22.51 21.32
C GLU A 638 28.01 -21.44 21.04
N ILE A 639 27.86 -21.02 19.78
CA ILE A 639 26.76 -20.19 19.29
C ILE A 639 26.21 -20.77 17.99
N LYS A 640 24.91 -21.06 17.98
CA LYS A 640 24.12 -21.32 16.77
C LYS A 640 23.55 -20.01 16.23
N GLU A 641 23.36 -19.94 14.92
CA GLU A 641 22.61 -18.89 14.23
C GLU A 641 23.06 -17.43 14.50
N ILE A 642 24.28 -17.08 14.07
CA ILE A 642 24.69 -15.69 13.87
C ILE A 642 24.23 -15.27 12.46
N LYS A 643 23.11 -14.53 12.39
CA LYS A 643 22.45 -14.13 11.14
C LYS A 643 22.80 -12.69 10.77
N GLY A 644 22.95 -12.42 9.46
CA GLY A 644 23.12 -11.08 8.89
C GLY A 644 22.62 -11.03 7.46
N TYR A 645 22.43 -9.82 6.92
CA TYR A 645 22.00 -9.63 5.53
C TYR A 645 22.58 -8.35 4.92
N ARG A 646 22.46 -8.19 3.61
CA ARG A 646 22.82 -6.98 2.86
C ARG A 646 21.92 -6.82 1.64
N TYR A 647 21.46 -5.60 1.38
CA TYR A 647 20.80 -5.24 0.12
C TYR A 647 21.82 -4.84 -0.95
N ILE A 648 21.57 -5.30 -2.17
CA ILE A 648 22.43 -5.10 -3.34
C ILE A 648 21.52 -4.75 -4.52
N PHE A 649 21.65 -3.54 -5.06
CA PHE A 649 20.96 -3.13 -6.29
C PHE A 649 21.82 -3.47 -7.50
N VAL A 650 21.34 -4.39 -8.34
CA VAL A 650 22.06 -4.89 -9.51
C VAL A 650 21.58 -4.18 -10.77
N HIS A 651 22.47 -3.46 -11.45
CA HIS A 651 22.15 -2.77 -12.70
C HIS A 651 22.18 -3.70 -13.91
N THR A 652 21.42 -3.34 -14.95
CA THR A 652 21.49 -3.97 -16.27
C THR A 652 22.86 -3.74 -16.91
N ALA A 653 23.40 -4.77 -17.56
CA ALA A 653 24.71 -4.67 -18.22
C ALA A 653 24.68 -3.63 -19.35
N ALA A 654 25.55 -2.63 -19.27
CA ALA A 654 25.63 -1.57 -20.26
C ALA A 654 26.06 -2.13 -21.64
N LYS A 655 25.19 -2.02 -22.65
CA LYS A 655 25.51 -2.38 -24.03
C LYS A 655 26.61 -1.45 -24.56
N LYS A 656 27.87 -1.90 -24.50
CA LYS A 656 28.99 -1.24 -25.20
C LYS A 656 28.75 -1.28 -26.71
N ASN A 657 28.21 -0.19 -27.26
CA ASN A 657 28.16 0.03 -28.69
C ASN A 657 29.58 0.08 -29.27
N ARG A 658 30.03 -1.05 -29.82
CA ARG A 658 31.16 -1.06 -30.77
C ARG A 658 30.68 -0.38 -32.06
N ARG A 659 30.98 0.91 -32.22
CA ARG A 659 31.16 1.50 -33.55
C ARG A 659 32.62 1.91 -33.72
N ALA A 660 33.12 1.65 -34.92
CA ALA A 660 34.53 1.76 -35.24
C ALA A 660 34.99 3.22 -35.26
N SER A 661 36.29 3.39 -35.06
CA SER A 661 37.01 4.62 -35.31
C SER A 661 36.96 5.00 -36.79
N GLU A 662 36.53 6.21 -37.09
CA GLU A 662 37.08 6.96 -38.20
C GLU A 662 37.16 8.44 -37.85
N LYS A 663 38.33 9.03 -38.11
CA LYS A 663 38.66 10.41 -37.75
C LYS A 663 38.34 11.31 -38.94
N THR A 664 37.59 12.37 -38.70
CA THR A 664 37.84 13.66 -39.36
C THR A 664 37.98 14.74 -38.30
N SER A 665 39.00 15.56 -38.49
CA SER A 665 39.57 16.50 -37.51
C SER A 665 39.20 17.94 -37.86
N CYS A 666 39.47 18.82 -36.89
CA CYS A 666 39.58 20.29 -36.97
C CYS A 666 38.31 21.10 -36.63
N ASP A 667 38.38 22.17 -35.84
CA ASP A 667 39.42 22.63 -34.88
C ASP A 667 38.75 23.71 -33.97
N LEU A 668 39.55 24.36 -33.09
CA LEU A 668 39.25 25.49 -32.18
C LEU A 668 38.73 25.06 -30.80
N ARG A 669 39.61 24.74 -29.83
CA ARG A 669 40.56 25.61 -29.07
C ARG A 669 39.91 26.59 -28.08
N SER A 670 40.06 26.26 -26.79
CA SER A 670 40.32 27.20 -25.67
C SER A 670 39.20 28.22 -25.31
N LYS A 671 38.99 28.61 -24.04
CA LYS A 671 39.88 28.63 -22.88
C LYS A 671 39.15 28.24 -21.58
N GLN A 672 39.96 27.80 -20.63
CA GLN A 672 39.69 27.66 -19.21
C GLN A 672 39.82 29.04 -18.50
N TRP A 673 39.31 29.13 -17.26
CA TRP A 673 39.67 30.07 -16.17
C TRP A 673 38.76 31.27 -15.76
N TRP A 674 38.63 31.36 -14.44
CA TRP A 674 38.21 32.44 -13.50
C TRP A 674 36.80 32.45 -12.87
N CYS A 675 36.87 32.47 -11.54
CA CYS A 675 35.84 32.49 -10.52
C CYS A 675 35.22 33.87 -10.27
N SER A 676 34.06 33.85 -9.61
CA SER A 676 33.63 34.71 -8.49
C SER A 676 33.80 36.23 -8.57
N SER A 677 32.68 36.95 -8.34
CA SER A 677 32.51 37.85 -7.18
C SER A 677 31.18 38.62 -7.27
N HIS A 678 30.37 38.58 -6.20
CA HIS A 678 30.23 39.71 -5.27
C HIS A 678 29.36 39.33 -4.06
N ALA A 679 29.64 39.95 -2.92
CA ALA A 679 28.96 39.72 -1.65
C ALA A 679 28.35 41.02 -1.09
N ALA A 680 27.38 40.84 -0.21
CA ALA A 680 26.98 41.73 0.89
C ALA A 680 26.80 43.24 0.63
N PHE A 681 25.55 43.69 0.78
CA PHE A 681 25.25 44.93 1.49
C PHE A 681 24.12 44.67 2.49
N GLY A 682 24.28 45.14 3.72
CA GLY A 682 23.24 45.11 4.75
C GLY A 682 23.05 46.50 5.33
N VAL A 683 21.79 46.93 5.43
CA VAL A 683 21.35 48.12 6.19
C VAL A 683 19.98 47.78 6.77
N SER A 684 19.78 47.95 8.07
CA SER A 684 18.47 47.85 8.72
C SER A 684 17.78 49.22 8.73
N TRP A 685 16.44 49.25 8.79
CA TRP A 685 15.66 50.21 9.58
C TRP A 685 14.23 49.66 9.75
N SER A 686 13.47 50.22 10.70
CA SER A 686 12.36 49.55 11.39
C SER A 686 11.02 50.31 11.31
N LEU A 687 9.93 49.56 11.58
CA LEU A 687 8.60 50.02 12.05
C LEU A 687 7.76 50.95 11.13
N GLY A 688 6.48 50.60 10.94
CA GLY A 688 5.48 51.52 10.37
C GLY A 688 4.20 50.83 9.89
N GLY A 689 3.17 50.76 10.75
CA GLY A 689 1.94 50.00 10.45
C GLY A 689 0.92 50.68 9.53
N GLY A 690 -0.09 49.90 9.15
CA GLY A 690 -1.48 50.38 9.16
C GLY A 690 -2.19 50.62 7.82
N ARG A 691 -3.20 49.77 7.55
CA ARG A 691 -4.50 50.02 6.89
C ARG A 691 -4.54 50.76 5.53
N GLY A 692 -5.37 50.22 4.62
CA GLY A 692 -6.31 51.09 3.88
C GLY A 692 -6.41 50.97 2.36
N SER A 693 -7.07 49.92 1.88
CA SER A 693 -8.20 50.00 0.93
C SER A 693 -8.25 51.13 -0.13
N ARG A 694 -8.21 50.68 -1.41
CA ARG A 694 -9.03 51.11 -2.57
C ARG A 694 -8.66 52.37 -3.39
N HIS A 695 -8.41 52.06 -4.68
CA HIS A 695 -9.09 52.57 -5.89
C HIS A 695 -8.42 53.65 -6.77
N SER A 696 -8.25 53.21 -8.03
CA SER A 696 -8.54 53.93 -9.28
C SER A 696 -7.56 54.95 -9.88
N ARG A 697 -7.01 54.48 -11.02
CA ARG A 697 -7.12 55.11 -12.37
C ARG A 697 -6.02 56.09 -12.84
N THR A 698 -5.24 55.59 -13.82
CA THR A 698 -5.32 56.02 -15.24
C THR A 698 -4.29 57.06 -15.78
N ILE A 699 -3.34 56.52 -16.58
CA ILE A 699 -2.92 56.94 -17.94
C ILE A 699 -1.69 57.88 -18.19
N PHE A 700 -0.74 57.32 -18.96
CA PHE A 700 0.12 57.86 -20.05
C PHE A 700 1.41 58.70 -19.81
N LEU A 701 2.55 58.04 -20.06
CA LEU A 701 3.49 58.26 -21.20
C LEU A 701 4.03 59.68 -21.52
N LYS A 702 5.37 59.87 -21.43
CA LYS A 702 6.29 59.85 -22.61
C LYS A 702 7.80 60.09 -22.34
N LEU A 703 8.62 59.25 -23.01
CA LEU A 703 9.86 59.52 -23.79
C LEU A 703 10.96 60.52 -23.33
N GLN A 704 12.22 60.04 -23.36
CA GLN A 704 13.38 60.52 -24.16
C GLN A 704 14.63 59.62 -23.85
N ALA A 705 15.74 59.54 -24.61
CA ALA A 705 16.07 59.61 -26.05
C ALA A 705 17.60 59.37 -26.25
N ILE A 706 18.10 59.41 -27.50
CA ILE A 706 19.50 59.60 -28.00
C ILE A 706 20.32 58.31 -28.37
N GLN A 707 21.16 58.21 -29.42
CA GLN A 707 21.21 58.68 -30.85
C GLN A 707 22.48 58.09 -31.58
N LEU A 708 22.61 58.30 -32.92
CA LEU A 708 23.81 58.24 -33.81
C LEU A 708 24.19 56.86 -34.45
N PHE A 709 24.62 56.68 -35.72
CA PHE A 709 24.75 57.56 -36.92
C PHE A 709 24.70 56.79 -38.29
N CYS A 710 24.91 57.49 -39.43
CA CYS A 710 24.53 57.17 -40.82
C CYS A 710 25.47 56.30 -41.73
N GLY A 711 24.96 55.90 -42.92
CA GLY A 711 25.71 55.44 -44.12
C GLY A 711 24.79 55.17 -45.34
N GLU A 712 25.21 55.42 -46.60
CA GLU A 712 24.29 55.70 -47.75
C GLU A 712 24.65 55.07 -49.14
N GLN A 713 23.63 54.90 -50.02
CA GLN A 713 23.67 54.90 -51.54
C GLN A 713 24.18 53.62 -52.30
N PRO A 714 24.02 53.45 -53.65
CA PRO A 714 22.75 53.11 -54.36
C PRO A 714 22.89 52.14 -55.61
N GLY A 715 21.79 51.78 -56.34
CA GLY A 715 21.96 51.14 -57.69
C GLY A 715 20.79 50.57 -58.54
N ASN A 716 20.04 51.42 -59.27
CA ASN A 716 19.42 51.22 -60.62
C ASN A 716 18.39 50.11 -61.01
N ARG A 717 17.11 50.54 -61.14
CA ARG A 717 16.24 50.63 -62.36
C ARG A 717 16.30 49.57 -63.50
N ARG A 718 15.11 49.08 -63.93
CA ARG A 718 14.44 49.42 -65.24
C ARG A 718 13.00 48.84 -65.39
N GLN A 719 12.30 49.23 -66.47
CA GLN A 719 10.82 49.20 -66.67
C GLN A 719 10.37 48.23 -67.84
N PRO A 720 9.05 48.08 -68.17
CA PRO A 720 8.45 46.85 -68.75
C PRO A 720 8.33 46.82 -70.30
N PRO A 721 7.62 45.83 -70.88
CA PRO A 721 6.37 46.17 -71.58
C PRO A 721 5.21 45.11 -71.51
N ARG A 722 4.07 45.48 -72.12
CA ARG A 722 2.78 44.74 -72.17
C ARG A 722 2.67 43.73 -73.33
N HIS A 723 1.80 42.72 -73.16
CA HIS A 723 0.72 42.26 -74.09
C HIS A 723 0.60 40.73 -74.25
N LYS A 724 -0.54 40.14 -73.86
CA LYS A 724 -1.68 39.81 -74.76
C LYS A 724 -2.86 39.22 -73.96
N VAL A 725 -4.07 39.42 -74.47
CA VAL A 725 -5.31 38.86 -73.92
C VAL A 725 -5.64 37.54 -74.63
N GLY A 726 -5.91 36.50 -73.85
CA GLY A 726 -6.64 35.31 -74.29
C GLY A 726 -7.75 35.01 -73.29
N LYS A 727 -9.01 35.16 -73.70
CA LYS A 727 -10.16 34.72 -72.89
C LYS A 727 -10.28 33.20 -73.01
N ALA A 728 -10.05 32.49 -71.92
CA ALA A 728 -10.71 31.21 -71.67
C ALA A 728 -11.70 31.43 -70.52
N HIS A 729 -12.92 30.90 -70.64
CA HIS A 729 -13.88 30.90 -69.54
C HIS A 729 -13.43 29.92 -68.46
N GLY A 730 -12.68 30.43 -67.47
CA GLY A 730 -12.82 30.01 -66.09
C GLY A 730 -13.50 31.15 -65.34
N ALA A 731 -14.46 30.84 -64.47
CA ALA A 731 -14.81 31.81 -63.44
C ALA A 731 -13.51 32.13 -62.68
N ALA A 732 -13.16 33.41 -62.57
CA ALA A 732 -12.16 33.82 -61.59
C ALA A 732 -12.85 33.69 -60.23
N GLU A 733 -12.86 32.46 -59.69
CA GLU A 733 -13.18 32.22 -58.28
C GLU A 733 -12.40 33.22 -57.46
N LEU A 734 -13.11 34.03 -56.68
CA LEU A 734 -12.53 34.87 -55.65
C LEU A 734 -11.81 33.94 -54.67
N ARG A 735 -10.53 33.67 -54.93
CA ARG A 735 -9.73 32.75 -54.13
C ARG A 735 -9.55 33.32 -52.74
N THR A 736 -10.39 32.81 -51.85
CA THR A 736 -10.36 33.01 -50.41
C THR A 736 -8.95 32.78 -49.85
N LYS A 737 -8.58 33.58 -48.85
CA LYS A 737 -7.30 33.41 -48.14
C LYS A 737 -7.36 32.17 -47.28
N GLU A 738 -6.83 31.09 -47.82
CA GLU A 738 -6.87 29.77 -47.20
C GLU A 738 -5.67 29.55 -46.26
N VAL A 739 -5.98 29.24 -44.99
CA VAL A 739 -5.01 28.74 -44.02
C VAL A 739 -4.57 27.34 -44.46
N ALA A 740 -3.26 27.18 -44.69
CA ALA A 740 -2.64 25.99 -45.25
C ALA A 740 -2.29 24.94 -44.19
N LEU A 741 -1.73 25.43 -43.09
CA LEU A 741 -1.14 24.68 -41.99
C LEU A 741 -1.11 25.61 -40.77
N ILE A 742 -1.28 25.04 -39.59
CA ILE A 742 -1.26 25.75 -38.32
C ILE A 742 -0.27 25.05 -37.43
N ASN A 743 0.59 25.81 -36.75
CA ASN A 743 1.47 25.31 -35.73
C ASN A 743 1.14 26.02 -34.40
N LEU A 744 0.65 25.25 -33.42
CA LEU A 744 0.38 25.75 -32.06
C LEU A 744 1.65 25.89 -31.21
N GLN A 745 2.81 25.54 -31.78
CA GLN A 745 4.13 25.56 -31.13
C GLN A 745 4.17 24.84 -29.76
N SER A 746 3.39 23.75 -29.57
CA SER A 746 3.18 23.06 -28.28
C SER A 746 4.48 22.86 -27.49
N SER A 747 5.48 22.19 -28.08
CA SER A 747 6.76 21.91 -27.42
C SER A 747 7.62 23.15 -27.11
N TRP A 748 7.35 24.30 -27.74
CA TRP A 748 8.06 25.55 -27.46
C TRP A 748 7.32 26.45 -26.47
N ASN A 749 5.98 26.35 -26.43
CA ASN A 749 5.12 27.06 -25.48
C ASN A 749 5.04 26.34 -24.12
N ASN A 750 5.04 25.01 -24.07
CA ASN A 750 4.85 24.29 -22.81
C ASN A 750 6.03 24.53 -21.83
N ALA A 751 7.27 24.64 -22.33
CA ALA A 751 8.46 24.85 -21.51
C ALA A 751 8.46 26.17 -20.68
N PRO A 752 8.23 27.37 -21.25
CA PRO A 752 8.10 28.59 -20.45
C PRO A 752 6.84 28.61 -19.56
N HIS A 753 5.89 27.68 -19.73
CA HIS A 753 4.71 27.53 -18.89
C HIS A 753 4.83 26.40 -17.83
N HIS A 754 5.97 25.70 -17.76
CA HIS A 754 6.25 24.60 -16.84
C HIS A 754 5.33 23.38 -17.02
N THR A 755 4.99 23.06 -18.28
CA THR A 755 4.09 21.95 -18.66
C THR A 755 4.73 20.97 -19.65
N GLU A 756 6.02 21.12 -19.97
CA GLU A 756 6.74 20.33 -20.97
C GLU A 756 6.87 18.84 -20.60
N GLU A 757 6.89 18.53 -19.31
CA GLU A 757 6.92 17.14 -18.82
C GLU A 757 5.53 16.48 -18.85
N ILE A 758 4.43 17.25 -18.94
CA ILE A 758 3.05 16.73 -19.08
C ILE A 758 2.78 16.28 -20.52
N SER A 759 3.21 17.07 -21.52
CA SER A 759 3.07 16.74 -22.93
C SER A 759 4.03 17.54 -23.83
N SER A 760 4.55 16.89 -24.87
CA SER A 760 5.23 17.57 -26.00
C SER A 760 4.27 17.98 -27.13
N ASP A 761 3.09 17.36 -27.19
CA ASP A 761 2.25 17.31 -28.39
C ASP A 761 1.01 18.20 -28.23
N HIS A 762 0.37 18.15 -27.05
CA HIS A 762 -0.75 19.02 -26.69
C HIS A 762 -0.25 20.38 -26.17
N LEU A 763 -0.94 21.47 -26.51
CA LEU A 763 -0.62 22.81 -26.01
C LEU A 763 -1.25 23.00 -24.62
N LEU A 764 -0.43 23.08 -23.57
CA LEU A 764 -0.85 23.29 -22.18
C LEU A 764 -0.24 24.60 -21.68
N VAL A 765 -1.08 25.59 -21.41
CA VAL A 765 -0.63 26.95 -21.07
C VAL A 765 -1.31 27.48 -19.81
N CYS A 766 -0.54 28.14 -18.97
CA CYS A 766 -1.03 28.83 -17.77
C CYS A 766 -1.59 30.22 -18.10
N ARG A 767 -2.73 30.60 -17.50
CA ARG A 767 -3.43 31.86 -17.77
C ARG A 767 -2.66 33.10 -17.33
N GLY A 768 -2.99 34.27 -17.90
CA GLY A 768 -2.27 35.52 -17.61
C GLY A 768 -0.83 35.57 -18.14
N GLN A 769 -0.45 34.58 -18.97
CA GLN A 769 0.86 34.46 -19.62
C GLN A 769 0.64 34.18 -21.11
N ALA A 770 1.55 34.70 -21.94
CA ALA A 770 1.39 34.69 -23.40
C ALA A 770 2.02 33.44 -24.02
N PHE A 771 1.41 32.95 -25.11
CA PHE A 771 1.87 31.81 -25.90
C PHE A 771 1.74 32.10 -27.40
N ASN A 772 2.60 31.50 -28.22
CA ASN A 772 2.73 31.84 -29.63
C ASN A 772 2.12 30.80 -30.57
N ILE A 773 1.46 31.26 -31.64
CA ILE A 773 0.99 30.40 -32.72
C ILE A 773 1.49 30.90 -34.08
N THR A 774 1.66 29.98 -35.04
CA THR A 774 2.01 30.32 -36.42
C THR A 774 0.94 29.84 -37.39
N LEU A 775 0.38 30.79 -38.15
CA LEU A 775 -0.55 30.55 -39.24
C LEU A 775 0.21 30.57 -40.56
N TYR A 776 0.09 29.54 -41.39
CA TYR A 776 0.62 29.53 -42.76
C TYR A 776 -0.52 29.67 -43.77
N PHE A 777 -0.31 30.47 -44.82
CA PHE A 777 -1.32 30.75 -45.86
C PHE A 777 -0.90 30.18 -47.21
N ARG A 778 -1.84 29.58 -47.95
CA ARG A 778 -1.51 28.91 -49.23
C ARG A 778 -1.12 29.87 -50.35
N ASN A 779 -1.79 31.02 -50.43
CA ASN A 779 -1.86 31.78 -51.69
C ASN A 779 -1.42 33.26 -51.60
N GLN A 780 -1.49 33.91 -50.43
CA GLN A 780 -1.17 35.34 -50.26
C GLN A 780 -0.70 35.67 -48.83
N THR A 781 0.07 36.75 -48.69
CA THR A 781 0.45 37.35 -47.41
C THR A 781 -0.75 37.91 -46.65
N PHE A 782 -0.68 37.89 -45.32
CA PHE A 782 -1.47 38.78 -44.47
C PHE A 782 -1.07 40.24 -44.76
N GLN A 783 -2.04 41.12 -44.98
CA GLN A 783 -1.82 42.55 -45.19
C GLN A 783 -2.49 43.37 -44.07
N PRO A 784 -1.71 43.89 -43.11
CA PRO A 784 -2.23 44.69 -42.01
C PRO A 784 -3.13 45.83 -42.49
N GLY A 785 -4.37 45.88 -42.00
CA GLY A 785 -5.34 46.92 -42.32
C GLY A 785 -6.22 46.65 -43.57
N LEU A 786 -5.89 45.64 -44.39
CA LEU A 786 -6.76 45.15 -45.48
C LEU A 786 -7.41 43.81 -45.15
N ASP A 787 -6.72 42.98 -44.37
CA ASP A 787 -7.27 41.77 -43.75
C ASP A 787 -7.54 42.03 -42.27
N ASN A 788 -8.71 41.61 -41.80
CA ASN A 788 -9.05 41.57 -40.38
C ASN A 788 -9.00 40.11 -39.90
N ILE A 789 -8.07 39.82 -38.98
CA ILE A 789 -7.94 38.52 -38.31
C ILE A 789 -8.61 38.64 -36.94
N ILE A 790 -9.70 37.90 -36.79
CA ILE A 790 -10.48 37.79 -35.54
C ILE A 790 -10.28 36.39 -34.99
N PHE A 791 -9.73 36.29 -33.79
CA PHE A 791 -9.68 35.06 -33.02
C PHE A 791 -10.97 34.89 -32.21
N LEU A 792 -11.41 33.65 -32.15
CA LEU A 792 -12.56 33.19 -31.38
C LEU A 792 -12.08 32.00 -30.54
N ALA A 793 -11.94 32.20 -29.22
CA ALA A 793 -11.64 31.14 -28.28
C ALA A 793 -12.91 30.77 -27.51
N GLU A 794 -13.24 29.48 -27.48
CA GLU A 794 -14.49 28.96 -26.92
C GLU A 794 -14.21 27.83 -25.93
N THR A 795 -14.86 27.86 -24.76
CA THR A 795 -14.77 26.79 -23.75
C THR A 795 -16.16 26.41 -23.23
N GLY A 796 -16.34 25.15 -22.87
CA GLY A 796 -17.60 24.59 -22.40
C GLY A 796 -18.67 24.40 -23.49
N PRO A 797 -19.81 23.77 -23.15
CA PRO A 797 -20.81 23.32 -24.13
C PRO A 797 -21.70 24.44 -24.69
N LEU A 798 -21.77 25.59 -24.01
CA LEU A 798 -22.52 26.77 -24.44
C LEU A 798 -21.66 28.03 -24.29
N PRO A 799 -20.67 28.26 -25.20
CA PRO A 799 -19.79 29.41 -25.15
C PRO A 799 -20.59 30.72 -25.26
N ASN A 800 -20.31 31.67 -24.36
CA ASN A 800 -21.04 32.93 -24.26
C ASN A 800 -20.13 34.11 -23.92
N LEU A 801 -20.16 35.14 -24.76
CA LEU A 801 -19.29 36.32 -24.66
C LEU A 801 -19.51 37.13 -23.37
N ALA A 802 -20.74 37.18 -22.86
CA ALA A 802 -21.08 37.92 -21.63
C ALA A 802 -20.74 37.13 -20.35
N LYS A 803 -20.71 35.78 -20.42
CA LYS A 803 -20.24 34.91 -19.33
C LYS A 803 -18.72 34.67 -19.36
N GLY A 804 -18.00 35.12 -20.38
CA GLY A 804 -16.55 34.94 -20.51
C GLY A 804 -16.09 33.56 -21.01
N THR A 805 -17.03 32.64 -21.30
CA THR A 805 -16.75 31.31 -21.88
C THR A 805 -16.56 31.35 -23.41
N GLN A 806 -16.78 32.51 -24.03
CA GLN A 806 -16.39 32.82 -25.40
C GLN A 806 -15.61 34.14 -25.40
N ALA A 807 -14.48 34.19 -26.12
CA ALA A 807 -13.65 35.36 -26.27
C ALA A 807 -13.47 35.70 -27.76
N VAL A 808 -13.95 36.87 -28.17
CA VAL A 808 -13.72 37.43 -29.51
C VAL A 808 -12.72 38.58 -29.39
N PHE A 809 -11.56 38.44 -30.05
CA PHE A 809 -10.45 39.39 -29.97
C PHE A 809 -9.71 39.42 -31.31
N SER A 810 -9.18 40.58 -31.72
CA SER A 810 -8.58 40.74 -33.05
C SER A 810 -7.17 41.30 -32.99
N LEU A 811 -6.38 40.94 -34.01
CA LEU A 811 -4.99 41.40 -34.18
C LEU A 811 -4.89 42.91 -34.40
N ALA A 812 -6.00 43.57 -34.73
CA ALA A 812 -6.10 45.01 -34.99
C ALA A 812 -6.36 45.86 -33.72
N GLY A 813 -6.27 45.28 -32.52
CA GLY A 813 -6.51 45.93 -31.23
C GLY A 813 -8.00 45.97 -30.83
N HIS A 814 -8.28 46.11 -29.52
CA HIS A 814 -9.60 45.92 -28.89
C HIS A 814 -10.79 46.50 -29.69
N ARG A 815 -11.44 45.62 -30.47
CA ARG A 815 -12.77 45.84 -31.07
C ARG A 815 -13.85 44.93 -30.49
N GLY A 816 -13.49 44.00 -29.61
CA GLY A 816 -14.42 43.17 -28.84
C GLY A 816 -14.44 43.56 -27.36
N PRO A 817 -15.51 43.20 -26.61
CA PRO A 817 -15.58 43.41 -25.17
C PRO A 817 -14.69 42.42 -24.37
N SER A 818 -13.95 41.54 -25.06
CA SER A 818 -13.06 40.55 -24.43
C SER A 818 -11.76 41.19 -23.92
N PRO A 819 -11.30 40.83 -22.70
CA PRO A 819 -9.98 41.19 -22.17
C PRO A 819 -8.83 40.32 -22.72
N TRP A 820 -9.09 39.39 -23.65
CA TRP A 820 -8.06 38.61 -24.34
C TRP A 820 -7.29 39.48 -25.34
N ILE A 821 -6.00 39.21 -25.49
CA ILE A 821 -5.07 39.99 -26.33
C ILE A 821 -4.47 39.09 -27.40
N ALA A 822 -4.39 39.60 -28.63
CA ALA A 822 -3.57 39.05 -29.70
C ALA A 822 -2.59 40.15 -30.17
N SER A 823 -1.29 39.90 -30.09
CA SER A 823 -0.25 40.77 -30.63
C SER A 823 0.40 40.13 -31.86
N LEU A 824 0.70 40.97 -32.85
CA LEU A 824 1.46 40.57 -34.02
C LEU A 824 2.94 40.60 -33.68
N GLU A 825 3.59 39.44 -33.66
CA GLU A 825 5.03 39.33 -33.42
C GLU A 825 5.81 39.47 -34.74
N THR A 826 5.55 38.56 -35.69
CA THR A 826 6.30 38.48 -36.95
C THR A 826 5.37 38.24 -38.15
N THR A 827 5.59 38.95 -39.26
CA THR A 827 4.93 38.67 -40.56
C THR A 827 5.95 38.16 -41.58
N GLY A 828 5.71 36.97 -42.12
CA GLY A 828 6.48 36.37 -43.20
C GLY A 828 5.78 36.42 -44.57
N ALA A 829 6.44 35.89 -45.60
CA ALA A 829 5.92 35.89 -46.98
C ALA A 829 4.70 34.97 -47.19
N THR A 830 4.54 33.95 -46.36
CA THR A 830 3.38 33.03 -46.34
C THR A 830 3.01 32.59 -44.92
N SER A 831 3.57 33.25 -43.89
CA SER A 831 3.39 32.90 -42.48
C SER A 831 3.09 34.14 -41.65
N LEU A 832 2.39 33.94 -40.53
CA LEU A 832 2.06 34.97 -39.55
C LEU A 832 2.21 34.38 -38.15
N GLU A 833 3.07 34.99 -37.35
CA GLU A 833 3.28 34.62 -35.95
C GLU A 833 2.56 35.60 -35.05
N VAL A 834 1.72 35.07 -34.16
CA VAL A 834 0.83 35.82 -33.29
C VAL A 834 1.00 35.31 -31.88
N SER A 835 1.27 36.23 -30.94
CA SER A 835 1.22 35.92 -29.52
C SER A 835 -0.20 36.13 -29.00
N LEU A 836 -0.71 35.16 -28.26
CA LEU A 836 -2.04 35.18 -27.66
C LEU A 836 -1.86 35.22 -26.13
N CYS A 837 -2.59 36.09 -25.46
CA CYS A 837 -2.55 36.18 -24.00
C CYS A 837 -3.97 36.24 -23.42
N THR A 838 -4.22 35.38 -22.44
CA THR A 838 -5.49 35.29 -21.72
C THR A 838 -5.45 36.21 -20.49
N PRO A 839 -6.58 36.77 -20.03
CA PRO A 839 -6.59 37.49 -18.76
C PRO A 839 -6.28 36.51 -17.60
N PRO A 840 -5.63 36.96 -16.51
CA PRO A 840 -5.38 36.12 -15.31
C PRO A 840 -6.63 35.60 -14.58
N MET A 841 -7.83 35.99 -15.03
CA MET A 841 -9.14 35.54 -14.50
C MET A 841 -9.94 34.70 -15.52
N ALA A 842 -9.33 34.29 -16.64
CA ALA A 842 -9.95 33.38 -17.60
C ALA A 842 -10.37 32.06 -16.92
N ALA A 843 -11.47 31.47 -17.38
CA ALA A 843 -11.85 30.13 -16.97
C ALA A 843 -10.75 29.12 -17.33
N VAL A 844 -10.47 28.17 -16.45
CA VAL A 844 -9.57 27.04 -16.76
C VAL A 844 -10.36 25.92 -17.43
N GLY A 845 -9.70 25.19 -18.33
CA GLY A 845 -10.32 24.11 -19.10
C GLY A 845 -9.81 23.99 -20.54
N GLN A 846 -10.46 23.11 -21.31
CA GLN A 846 -10.21 22.92 -22.74
C GLN A 846 -10.82 24.07 -23.55
N TYR A 847 -10.01 24.68 -24.40
CA TYR A 847 -10.39 25.75 -25.30
C TYR A 847 -10.27 25.31 -26.76
N LEU A 848 -11.33 25.55 -27.51
CA LEU A 848 -11.34 25.45 -28.97
C LEU A 848 -10.97 26.81 -29.56
N LEU A 849 -9.86 26.88 -30.29
CA LEU A 849 -9.42 28.08 -30.97
C LEU A 849 -9.87 28.08 -32.44
N LYS A 850 -10.52 29.17 -32.86
CA LYS A 850 -10.97 29.43 -34.22
C LYS A 850 -10.44 30.78 -34.69
N VAL A 851 -10.31 30.94 -36.00
CA VAL A 851 -10.00 32.23 -36.63
C VAL A 851 -10.98 32.53 -37.74
N HIS A 852 -11.51 33.74 -37.76
CA HIS A 852 -12.26 34.31 -38.87
C HIS A 852 -11.37 35.32 -39.59
N ILE A 853 -11.22 35.12 -40.89
CA ILE A 853 -10.48 36.03 -41.77
C ILE A 853 -11.49 36.77 -42.64
N GLU A 854 -11.61 38.08 -42.39
CA GLU A 854 -12.41 38.99 -43.19
C GLU A 854 -11.48 39.79 -44.10
N SER A 855 -11.53 39.52 -45.41
CA SER A 855 -10.91 40.37 -46.43
C SER A 855 -11.99 41.23 -47.08
N LEU A 856 -11.71 42.52 -47.27
CA LEU A 856 -12.64 43.59 -47.70
C LEU A 856 -13.59 43.31 -48.88
N GLN A 857 -13.36 42.27 -49.68
CA GLN A 857 -14.14 41.93 -50.90
C GLN A 857 -14.38 40.41 -51.05
N GLY A 858 -14.07 39.60 -50.04
CA GLY A 858 -14.24 38.14 -50.05
C GLY A 858 -15.27 37.66 -49.02
N PRO A 859 -15.77 36.42 -49.14
CA PRO A 859 -16.59 35.82 -48.10
C PRO A 859 -15.75 35.59 -46.83
N VAL A 860 -16.38 35.75 -45.66
CA VAL A 860 -15.73 35.45 -44.38
C VAL A 860 -15.36 33.98 -44.34
N THR A 861 -14.10 33.67 -44.05
CA THR A 861 -13.61 32.30 -43.93
C THR A 861 -13.26 31.98 -42.49
N ALA A 862 -13.89 30.93 -41.97
CA ALA A 862 -13.66 30.44 -40.62
C ALA A 862 -12.80 29.18 -40.69
N TYR A 863 -11.73 29.15 -39.90
CA TYR A 863 -10.84 28.00 -39.76
C TYR A 863 -10.76 27.61 -38.28
N GLN A 864 -10.90 26.31 -38.00
CA GLN A 864 -10.61 25.73 -36.69
C GLN A 864 -9.09 25.59 -36.58
N LEU A 865 -8.48 26.25 -35.60
CA LEU A 865 -7.02 26.29 -35.44
C LEU A 865 -6.48 25.09 -34.65
N GLY A 866 -7.26 24.59 -33.70
CA GLY A 866 -6.90 23.49 -32.82
C GLY A 866 -7.43 23.73 -31.42
N GLU A 867 -6.98 22.89 -30.49
CA GLU A 867 -7.40 22.91 -29.09
C GLU A 867 -6.19 23.11 -28.18
N PHE A 868 -6.41 23.76 -27.04
CA PHE A 868 -5.40 23.93 -26.00
C PHE A 868 -6.04 23.89 -24.61
N ILE A 869 -5.26 23.54 -23.60
CA ILE A 869 -5.70 23.52 -22.20
C ILE A 869 -5.17 24.78 -21.51
N LEU A 870 -6.04 25.49 -20.81
CA LEU A 870 -5.71 26.67 -20.02
C LEU A 870 -5.76 26.37 -18.53
N LEU A 871 -4.65 26.58 -17.80
CA LEU A 871 -4.47 26.28 -16.37
C LEU A 871 -4.40 27.55 -15.50
N PHE A 872 -4.51 27.39 -14.18
CA PHE A 872 -4.15 28.43 -13.21
C PHE A 872 -2.64 28.70 -13.26
N ASN A 873 -2.20 29.90 -12.89
CA ASN A 873 -0.80 30.32 -13.01
C ASN A 873 -0.20 30.84 -11.69
N PRO A 874 0.52 30.00 -10.93
CA PRO A 874 1.14 30.43 -9.69
C PRO A 874 2.39 31.29 -9.87
N TRP A 875 2.88 31.48 -11.11
CA TRP A 875 3.94 32.43 -11.46
C TRP A 875 3.40 33.80 -11.91
N CYS A 876 2.10 33.95 -12.21
CA CYS A 876 1.50 35.22 -12.64
C CYS A 876 0.93 36.01 -11.46
N SER A 877 1.52 37.16 -11.10
CA SER A 877 1.06 38.01 -9.99
C SER A 877 -0.32 38.66 -10.17
N GLY A 878 -0.93 38.55 -11.35
CA GLY A 878 -2.32 38.90 -11.59
C GLY A 878 -3.31 37.77 -11.32
N ASP A 879 -2.84 36.54 -11.15
CA ASP A 879 -3.64 35.37 -10.80
C ASP A 879 -3.84 35.30 -9.28
N ALA A 880 -5.02 34.82 -8.87
CA ALA A 880 -5.37 34.64 -7.47
C ALA A 880 -4.65 33.45 -6.79
N VAL A 881 -3.96 32.59 -7.55
CA VAL A 881 -3.12 31.50 -7.02
C VAL A 881 -1.62 31.81 -6.98
N TYR A 882 -1.23 33.06 -7.25
CA TYR A 882 0.17 33.48 -7.27
C TYR A 882 0.90 33.15 -5.97
N LEU A 883 2.05 32.50 -6.09
CA LEU A 883 2.95 32.18 -4.99
C LEU A 883 4.31 32.80 -5.31
N ASP A 884 4.85 33.66 -4.45
CA ASP A 884 6.07 34.44 -4.75
C ASP A 884 7.37 33.63 -4.62
N SER A 885 7.40 32.68 -3.69
CA SER A 885 8.56 31.89 -3.28
C SER A 885 8.87 30.72 -4.23
N GLU A 886 10.03 30.77 -4.89
CA GLU A 886 10.46 29.72 -5.83
C GLU A 886 10.60 28.33 -5.18
N PRO A 887 11.23 28.13 -4.00
CA PRO A 887 11.28 26.82 -3.36
C PRO A 887 9.89 26.25 -3.02
N GLN A 888 8.91 27.12 -2.75
CA GLN A 888 7.54 26.68 -2.50
C GLN A 888 6.78 26.39 -3.80
N ARG A 889 7.08 27.06 -4.92
CA ARG A 889 6.60 26.64 -6.24
C ARG A 889 7.18 25.28 -6.62
N GLN A 890 8.48 25.06 -6.35
CA GLN A 890 9.10 23.76 -6.54
C GLN A 890 8.42 22.68 -5.69
N GLU A 891 8.27 22.86 -4.36
CA GLU A 891 7.65 21.83 -3.49
C GLU A 891 6.13 21.65 -3.69
N TYR A 892 5.38 22.74 -3.89
CA TYR A 892 3.90 22.73 -3.88
C TYR A 892 3.24 22.78 -5.26
N VAL A 893 4.02 22.84 -6.35
CA VAL A 893 3.54 22.80 -7.74
C VAL A 893 4.32 21.80 -8.58
N VAL A 894 5.66 21.80 -8.52
CA VAL A 894 6.52 21.01 -9.44
C VAL A 894 6.90 19.63 -8.90
N ASN A 895 7.06 19.46 -7.58
CA ASN A 895 7.57 18.21 -7.00
C ASN A 895 6.52 17.07 -7.07
N ASP A 896 6.92 15.93 -7.63
CA ASP A 896 6.15 14.69 -7.72
C ASP A 896 6.05 13.93 -6.39
N TYR A 897 6.59 14.45 -5.30
CA TYR A 897 6.50 13.81 -3.99
C TYR A 897 5.95 14.77 -2.95
N SER A 898 5.31 14.24 -1.92
CA SER A 898 4.94 15.02 -0.74
C SER A 898 5.04 14.17 0.54
N PHE A 899 5.48 14.83 1.61
CA PHE A 899 5.89 14.20 2.86
C PHE A 899 4.76 14.19 3.90
N LEU A 900 4.50 13.04 4.53
CA LEU A 900 3.55 12.86 5.62
C LEU A 900 4.28 12.38 6.89
N PRO A 901 4.46 13.24 7.92
CA PRO A 901 5.08 12.84 9.19
C PRO A 901 4.17 11.92 10.01
N ARG A 902 4.75 10.94 10.73
CA ARG A 902 4.07 10.12 11.76
C ARG A 902 4.98 9.88 12.97
N GLU A 903 4.39 9.64 14.14
CA GLU A 903 5.06 9.67 15.46
C GLU A 903 6.07 8.53 15.77
N GLN A 904 6.32 7.59 14.86
CA GLN A 904 7.29 6.50 15.07
C GLN A 904 8.09 6.20 13.81
N GLU A 905 9.40 6.55 13.83
CA GLU A 905 10.52 6.23 12.91
C GLU A 905 10.20 5.81 11.46
N LEU A 906 9.19 6.42 10.82
CA LEU A 906 8.72 6.01 9.50
C LEU A 906 8.04 7.15 8.75
N ASP A 907 8.88 7.99 8.17
CA ASP A 907 8.51 9.05 7.23
C ASP A 907 7.85 8.47 5.98
N LEU A 908 6.67 8.98 5.61
CA LEU A 908 5.99 8.63 4.37
C LEU A 908 6.25 9.68 3.28
N SER A 909 6.81 9.26 2.15
CA SER A 909 6.80 10.03 0.90
C SER A 909 5.74 9.46 -0.04
N LEU A 910 4.69 10.22 -0.35
CA LEU A 910 3.70 9.85 -1.36
C LEU A 910 4.12 10.38 -2.73
N PRO A 911 4.21 9.54 -3.77
CA PRO A 911 4.28 9.97 -5.17
C PRO A 911 2.95 10.59 -5.61
N LEU A 912 3.00 11.80 -6.16
CA LEU A 912 1.91 12.54 -6.78
C LEU A 912 1.91 12.39 -8.31
N GLU A 913 3.03 11.97 -8.92
CA GLU A 913 3.18 11.56 -10.33
C GLU A 913 2.53 12.54 -11.35
N LEU A 914 2.79 13.84 -11.19
CA LEU A 914 2.08 14.93 -11.87
C LEU A 914 2.32 14.94 -13.40
N TRP A 915 3.46 14.42 -13.85
CA TRP A 915 3.87 14.36 -15.26
C TRP A 915 3.38 13.10 -16.00
N THR A 916 2.38 12.40 -15.48
CA THR A 916 1.86 11.18 -16.11
C THR A 916 0.82 11.51 -17.19
N GLU A 917 0.96 10.92 -18.39
CA GLU A 917 0.01 11.09 -19.51
C GLU A 917 -1.47 11.02 -19.09
N ASN A 918 -2.27 11.93 -19.65
CA ASN A 918 -3.73 12.09 -19.51
C ASN A 918 -4.25 12.46 -18.11
N ILE A 919 -3.40 12.81 -17.13
CA ILE A 919 -3.90 13.19 -15.79
C ILE A 919 -4.67 14.52 -15.79
N ILE A 920 -4.27 15.47 -16.65
CA ILE A 920 -4.93 16.78 -16.73
C ILE A 920 -6.35 16.66 -17.28
N ASP A 921 -6.58 15.83 -18.29
CA ASP A 921 -7.89 15.61 -18.91
C ASP A 921 -8.87 15.01 -17.90
N ILE A 922 -8.38 14.13 -17.02
CA ILE A 922 -9.15 13.57 -15.91
C ILE A 922 -9.50 14.64 -14.88
N CYS A 923 -8.57 15.53 -14.55
CA CYS A 923 -8.83 16.66 -13.63
C CYS A 923 -9.84 17.66 -14.21
N LEU A 924 -9.93 17.77 -15.54
CA LEU A 924 -10.97 18.56 -16.22
C LEU A 924 -12.31 17.82 -16.26
N GLU A 925 -12.33 16.52 -16.55
CA GLU A 925 -13.57 15.73 -16.51
C GLU A 925 -14.17 15.70 -15.08
N LEU A 926 -13.34 15.71 -14.03
CA LEU A 926 -13.76 15.86 -12.64
C LEU A 926 -14.66 17.08 -12.43
N LEU A 927 -14.30 18.24 -13.01
CA LEU A 927 -15.14 19.43 -12.93
C LEU A 927 -16.45 19.24 -13.72
N ASP A 928 -16.40 18.56 -14.87
CA ASP A 928 -17.53 18.25 -15.76
C ASP A 928 -18.48 17.16 -15.21
N LYS A 929 -18.14 16.49 -14.09
CA LYS A 929 -19.08 15.61 -13.39
C LYS A 929 -19.76 16.24 -12.17
N SER A 930 -19.32 17.42 -11.74
CA SER A 930 -19.90 18.10 -10.57
C SER A 930 -21.40 18.38 -10.71
N LEU A 931 -22.13 18.43 -9.58
CA LEU A 931 -23.55 18.83 -9.63
C LEU A 931 -23.73 20.25 -10.16
N ASN A 932 -22.78 21.15 -9.89
CA ASN A 932 -22.75 22.50 -10.45
C ASN A 932 -22.77 22.48 -11.98
N PHE A 933 -21.91 21.66 -12.60
CA PHE A 933 -21.92 21.47 -14.04
C PHE A 933 -23.18 20.75 -14.53
N GLN A 934 -23.65 19.70 -13.86
CA GLN A 934 -24.87 18.97 -14.28
C GLN A 934 -26.14 19.85 -14.25
N ILE A 935 -26.22 20.82 -13.33
CA ILE A 935 -27.36 21.73 -13.17
C ILE A 935 -27.31 22.88 -14.18
N ASP A 936 -26.17 23.57 -14.32
CA ASP A 936 -25.98 24.63 -15.32
C ASP A 936 -24.54 24.60 -15.88
N PRO A 937 -24.31 23.81 -16.96
CA PRO A 937 -23.00 23.68 -17.60
C PRO A 937 -22.40 25.03 -18.05
N ALA A 938 -23.26 25.98 -18.42
CA ALA A 938 -22.86 27.27 -18.96
C ALA A 938 -22.48 28.27 -17.86
N THR A 939 -23.03 28.12 -16.65
CA THR A 939 -22.65 28.93 -15.49
C THR A 939 -21.44 28.32 -14.77
N ASP A 940 -21.33 26.98 -14.66
CA ASP A 940 -20.16 26.37 -14.03
C ASP A 940 -18.86 26.70 -14.79
N TYR A 941 -18.82 26.47 -16.12
CA TYR A 941 -17.64 26.85 -16.93
C TYR A 941 -17.29 28.34 -16.83
N ALA A 942 -18.28 29.23 -16.63
CA ALA A 942 -18.04 30.66 -16.44
C ALA A 942 -17.40 30.97 -15.06
N LEU A 943 -17.70 30.16 -14.04
CA LEU A 943 -17.20 30.33 -12.68
C LEU A 943 -15.83 29.67 -12.45
N ARG A 944 -15.38 28.76 -13.34
CA ARG A 944 -14.04 28.14 -13.29
C ARG A 944 -12.88 29.13 -13.39
N GLY A 945 -13.12 30.41 -13.68
CA GLY A 945 -12.12 31.47 -13.56
C GLY A 945 -11.74 31.81 -12.10
N SER A 946 -12.52 31.36 -11.13
CA SER A 946 -12.26 31.56 -9.70
C SER A 946 -11.63 30.30 -9.08
N PRO A 947 -10.40 30.36 -8.52
CA PRO A 947 -9.84 29.21 -7.80
C PRO A 947 -10.65 28.88 -6.54
N VAL A 948 -11.38 29.85 -5.97
CA VAL A 948 -12.34 29.61 -4.87
C VAL A 948 -13.54 28.79 -5.34
N HIS A 949 -14.09 29.07 -6.53
CA HIS A 949 -15.16 28.24 -7.10
C HIS A 949 -14.64 26.84 -7.41
N VAL A 950 -13.53 26.74 -8.14
CA VAL A 950 -12.90 25.44 -8.44
C VAL A 950 -12.59 24.67 -7.16
N SER A 951 -12.10 25.30 -6.10
CA SER A 951 -11.85 24.62 -4.82
C SER A 951 -13.14 24.14 -4.14
N ARG A 952 -14.22 24.92 -4.23
CA ARG A 952 -15.55 24.54 -3.72
C ARG A 952 -16.29 23.53 -4.60
N VAL A 953 -15.86 23.33 -5.85
CA VAL A 953 -16.30 22.23 -6.71
C VAL A 953 -15.46 20.98 -6.44
N VAL A 954 -14.13 21.11 -6.41
CA VAL A 954 -13.20 19.99 -6.17
C VAL A 954 -13.39 19.39 -4.79
N CYS A 955 -13.58 20.17 -3.73
CA CYS A 955 -13.75 19.64 -2.37
C CYS A 955 -14.90 18.60 -2.24
N PRO A 956 -16.16 18.90 -2.60
CA PRO A 956 -17.20 17.88 -2.68
C PRO A 956 -16.93 16.90 -3.82
N MET A 957 -16.34 17.28 -4.95
CA MET A 957 -15.99 16.32 -6.00
C MET A 957 -14.87 15.34 -5.64
N ILE A 958 -14.13 15.49 -4.54
CA ILE A 958 -13.31 14.39 -4.03
C ILE A 958 -14.17 13.43 -3.19
N ASN A 959 -15.29 13.87 -2.59
CA ASN A 959 -16.16 13.05 -1.74
C ASN A 959 -17.46 12.57 -2.44
N SER A 960 -17.78 11.28 -2.38
CA SER A 960 -18.90 10.75 -3.15
C SER A 960 -20.29 11.00 -2.56
N ASN A 961 -20.38 11.43 -1.30
CA ASN A 961 -21.65 11.44 -0.55
C ASN A 961 -22.75 12.28 -1.20
N ASP A 962 -22.36 13.43 -1.78
CA ASP A 962 -23.30 14.40 -2.35
C ASP A 962 -23.24 14.42 -3.88
N ASP A 963 -22.04 14.64 -4.45
CA ASP A 963 -21.86 14.96 -5.86
C ASP A 963 -21.54 13.76 -6.78
N ARG A 964 -21.49 12.53 -6.23
CA ARG A 964 -20.86 11.35 -6.87
C ARG A 964 -19.38 11.58 -7.25
N GLY A 965 -18.68 12.31 -6.38
CA GLY A 965 -17.25 12.58 -6.46
C GLY A 965 -16.33 11.35 -6.48
N VAL A 966 -15.03 11.63 -6.62
CA VAL A 966 -13.95 10.68 -6.92
C VAL A 966 -13.81 9.56 -5.89
N LEU A 967 -13.89 9.84 -4.59
CA LEU A 967 -13.70 8.88 -3.51
C LEU A 967 -14.94 8.77 -2.63
N SER A 968 -15.34 7.54 -2.30
CA SER A 968 -16.30 7.33 -1.21
C SER A 968 -15.58 7.29 0.13
N GLY A 969 -16.13 7.93 1.17
CA GLY A 969 -15.49 7.99 2.49
C GLY A 969 -15.99 6.87 3.40
N ASP A 970 -15.08 6.13 4.04
CA ASP A 970 -15.44 5.14 5.05
C ASP A 970 -14.42 5.11 6.20
N TRP A 971 -14.94 5.09 7.42
CA TRP A 971 -14.18 5.03 8.68
C TRP A 971 -14.57 3.82 9.54
N SER A 972 -15.45 2.95 9.04
CA SER A 972 -15.86 1.70 9.70
C SER A 972 -14.80 0.59 9.64
N GLU A 973 -13.65 0.87 9.03
CA GLU A 973 -12.54 -0.07 8.79
C GLU A 973 -12.97 -1.31 7.97
N ASN A 974 -14.02 -1.17 7.15
CA ASN A 974 -14.66 -2.27 6.41
C ASN A 974 -14.83 -1.97 4.90
N TYR A 975 -13.72 -1.93 4.19
CA TYR A 975 -13.63 -1.58 2.78
C TYR A 975 -13.93 -2.74 1.81
N SER A 976 -14.83 -3.65 2.18
CA SER A 976 -14.94 -4.97 1.53
C SER A 976 -15.50 -4.95 0.08
N ASP A 977 -16.06 -3.82 -0.31
CA ASP A 977 -16.70 -3.47 -1.58
C ASP A 977 -16.00 -2.28 -2.29
N GLY A 978 -14.80 -1.90 -1.84
CA GLY A 978 -14.01 -0.80 -2.42
C GLY A 978 -12.50 -0.94 -2.21
N ILE A 979 -11.79 0.17 -2.15
CA ILE A 979 -10.36 0.25 -1.80
C ILE A 979 -10.17 0.67 -0.33
N SER A 980 -9.17 0.13 0.34
CA SER A 980 -8.78 0.47 1.69
C SER A 980 -7.91 1.72 1.65
N PRO A 981 -8.16 2.73 2.49
CA PRO A 981 -7.42 4.00 2.46
C PRO A 981 -5.90 3.88 2.68
N VAL A 982 -5.40 2.81 3.29
CA VAL A 982 -3.95 2.55 3.43
C VAL A 982 -3.33 1.89 2.18
N GLU A 983 -4.13 1.55 1.17
CA GLU A 983 -3.76 0.76 -0.01
C GLU A 983 -3.80 1.57 -1.31
N TRP A 984 -3.48 2.87 -1.23
CA TRP A 984 -3.36 3.74 -2.40
C TRP A 984 -1.88 4.07 -2.68
N THR A 985 -1.44 3.90 -3.94
CA THR A 985 -0.07 4.23 -4.39
C THR A 985 0.33 5.68 -4.18
N GLY A 986 -0.67 6.52 -4.31
CA GLY A 986 -0.54 7.72 -5.13
C GLY A 986 -1.89 8.00 -5.76
N SER A 987 -2.18 9.28 -5.86
CA SER A 987 -3.43 9.91 -6.27
C SER A 987 -3.80 9.69 -7.74
N VAL A 988 -2.80 9.57 -8.62
CA VAL A 988 -3.00 9.40 -10.06
C VAL A 988 -3.72 8.09 -10.40
N ALA A 989 -3.47 7.03 -9.63
CA ALA A 989 -4.19 5.77 -9.77
C ALA A 989 -5.69 5.91 -9.45
N ILE A 990 -6.04 6.70 -8.42
CA ILE A 990 -7.42 6.99 -8.01
C ILE A 990 -8.15 7.69 -9.15
N LEU A 991 -7.54 8.77 -9.68
CA LEU A 991 -8.11 9.59 -10.74
C LEU A 991 -8.26 8.78 -12.04
N LYS A 992 -7.25 8.00 -12.43
CA LYS A 992 -7.30 7.12 -13.61
C LYS A 992 -8.36 6.02 -13.47
N GLN A 993 -8.53 5.43 -12.29
CA GLN A 993 -9.59 4.47 -12.05
C GLN A 993 -10.98 5.11 -12.13
N TRP A 994 -11.16 6.28 -11.52
CA TRP A 994 -12.42 7.04 -11.57
C TRP A 994 -12.83 7.36 -13.01
N HIS A 995 -11.90 7.86 -13.82
CA HIS A 995 -12.13 8.08 -15.25
C HIS A 995 -12.50 6.78 -15.99
N ALA A 996 -11.70 5.72 -15.81
CA ALA A 996 -11.88 4.44 -16.51
C ALA A 996 -13.19 3.69 -16.14
N THR A 997 -13.75 3.91 -14.96
CA THR A 997 -15.07 3.35 -14.56
C THR A 997 -16.26 4.16 -15.09
N GLY A 998 -16.04 5.18 -15.92
CA GLY A 998 -17.10 6.09 -16.34
C GLY A 998 -17.50 7.06 -15.22
N CYS A 999 -16.50 7.57 -14.51
CA CYS A 999 -16.64 8.55 -13.43
C CYS A 999 -17.54 8.07 -12.27
N GLN A 1000 -17.49 6.78 -11.96
CA GLN A 1000 -18.17 6.25 -10.78
C GLN A 1000 -17.28 6.40 -9.55
N PRO A 1001 -17.84 6.80 -8.38
CA PRO A 1001 -17.10 6.91 -7.13
C PRO A 1001 -16.19 5.72 -6.85
N VAL A 1002 -14.93 6.01 -6.60
CA VAL A 1002 -13.92 5.03 -6.27
C VAL A 1002 -13.86 4.90 -4.76
N CYS A 1003 -14.68 3.99 -4.25
CA CYS A 1003 -14.55 3.51 -2.89
C CYS A 1003 -13.10 3.05 -2.62
N TYR A 1004 -12.43 3.30 -1.48
CA TYR A 1004 -12.72 4.26 -0.43
C TYR A 1004 -11.49 5.11 -0.07
N GLY A 1005 -11.74 6.26 0.56
CA GLY A 1005 -10.74 7.15 1.15
C GLY A 1005 -10.94 7.38 2.65
N GLN A 1006 -9.87 7.80 3.30
CA GLN A 1006 -9.82 8.44 4.62
C GLN A 1006 -9.02 9.73 4.51
N CYS A 1007 -8.94 10.53 5.57
CA CYS A 1007 -8.46 11.91 5.54
C CYS A 1007 -7.14 12.14 4.76
N TRP A 1008 -6.13 11.26 4.91
CA TRP A 1008 -4.87 11.39 4.15
C TRP A 1008 -5.01 11.10 2.64
N VAL A 1009 -5.94 10.21 2.25
CA VAL A 1009 -6.22 9.88 0.84
C VAL A 1009 -7.01 11.01 0.18
N PHE A 1010 -8.05 11.49 0.85
CA PHE A 1010 -8.80 12.67 0.42
C PHE A 1010 -7.87 13.86 0.20
N ALA A 1011 -6.96 14.12 1.15
CA ALA A 1011 -5.96 15.17 1.03
C ALA A 1011 -4.96 14.92 -0.11
N ALA A 1012 -4.49 13.68 -0.33
CA ALA A 1012 -3.56 13.36 -1.42
C ALA A 1012 -4.18 13.53 -2.83
N VAL A 1013 -5.42 13.06 -3.04
CA VAL A 1013 -6.15 13.27 -4.30
C VAL A 1013 -6.43 14.75 -4.52
N MET A 1014 -6.93 15.45 -3.49
CA MET A 1014 -7.21 16.88 -3.59
C MET A 1014 -5.93 17.67 -3.90
N CYS A 1015 -4.81 17.36 -3.25
CA CYS A 1015 -3.50 17.96 -3.54
C CYS A 1015 -3.09 17.78 -5.01
N THR A 1016 -3.34 16.60 -5.58
CA THR A 1016 -2.96 16.28 -6.97
C THR A 1016 -3.84 16.96 -7.99
N VAL A 1017 -5.16 16.93 -7.81
CA VAL A 1017 -6.12 17.64 -8.69
C VAL A 1017 -5.80 19.13 -8.68
N MET A 1018 -5.56 19.71 -7.50
CA MET A 1018 -5.24 21.13 -7.37
C MET A 1018 -3.91 21.47 -8.07
N ARG A 1019 -2.83 20.70 -7.84
CA ARG A 1019 -1.53 20.91 -8.51
C ARG A 1019 -1.64 20.78 -10.02
N CYS A 1020 -2.32 19.75 -10.54
CA CYS A 1020 -2.55 19.57 -11.98
C CYS A 1020 -3.28 20.76 -12.61
N LEU A 1021 -4.25 21.35 -11.90
CA LEU A 1021 -4.95 22.55 -12.36
C LEU A 1021 -4.11 23.84 -12.25
N GLY A 1022 -2.94 23.81 -11.62
CA GLY A 1022 -2.05 24.95 -11.39
C GLY A 1022 -2.24 25.67 -10.04
N ILE A 1023 -2.88 25.04 -9.06
CA ILE A 1023 -3.14 25.61 -7.72
C ILE A 1023 -2.14 25.04 -6.70
N PRO A 1024 -1.22 25.86 -6.14
CA PRO A 1024 -0.22 25.39 -5.17
C PRO A 1024 -0.86 24.78 -3.93
N THR A 1025 -0.53 23.52 -3.62
CA THR A 1025 -1.21 22.76 -2.57
C THR A 1025 -0.27 21.81 -1.85
N GLN A 1026 -0.39 21.73 -0.51
CA GLN A 1026 0.34 20.80 0.35
C GLN A 1026 -0.63 19.96 1.18
N VAL A 1027 -0.21 18.78 1.63
CA VAL A 1027 -0.94 17.98 2.63
C VAL A 1027 -0.43 18.34 4.03
N ILE A 1028 -1.35 18.41 5.01
CA ILE A 1028 -1.04 18.71 6.41
C ILE A 1028 -1.57 17.56 7.27
N THR A 1029 -0.77 17.12 8.24
CA THR A 1029 -1.17 16.10 9.23
C THR A 1029 -1.36 16.77 10.58
N ASN A 1030 -2.52 16.54 11.20
CA ASN A 1030 -2.80 16.90 12.60
C ASN A 1030 -2.98 15.61 13.41
N PHE A 1031 -2.42 15.54 14.61
CA PHE A 1031 -2.60 14.43 15.54
C PHE A 1031 -3.68 14.79 16.57
N ASP A 1032 -4.44 13.79 17.03
CA ASP A 1032 -5.55 13.95 17.99
C ASP A 1032 -6.48 15.14 17.68
N SER A 1033 -6.95 15.22 16.44
CA SER A 1033 -7.73 16.34 15.90
C SER A 1033 -9.19 16.29 16.36
N GLY A 1034 -9.66 17.30 17.10
CA GLY A 1034 -11.08 17.42 17.46
C GLY A 1034 -11.99 17.54 16.24
N HIS A 1035 -13.13 16.83 16.28
CA HIS A 1035 -14.24 16.88 15.34
C HIS A 1035 -15.52 17.18 16.14
N ASP A 1036 -15.73 18.48 16.36
CA ASP A 1036 -16.91 19.10 16.96
C ASP A 1036 -18.00 19.26 15.88
N THR A 1037 -19.22 18.86 16.21
CA THR A 1037 -20.39 18.79 15.33
C THR A 1037 -21.54 19.69 15.76
N ASP A 1038 -21.59 20.12 17.03
CA ASP A 1038 -22.60 21.04 17.55
C ASP A 1038 -22.10 22.51 17.65
N GLY A 1039 -20.77 22.71 17.58
CA GLY A 1039 -20.08 23.99 17.58
C GLY A 1039 -19.80 24.57 18.97
N ASN A 1040 -19.91 23.78 20.05
CA ASN A 1040 -19.75 24.25 21.43
C ASN A 1040 -18.27 24.41 21.88
N LEU A 1041 -17.30 23.95 21.08
CA LEU A 1041 -15.84 23.95 21.33
C LEU A 1041 -15.35 22.96 22.42
N ILE A 1042 -16.15 21.96 22.77
CA ILE A 1042 -15.86 20.90 23.74
C ILE A 1042 -16.13 19.55 23.07
N ILE A 1043 -15.30 18.53 23.33
CA ILE A 1043 -15.59 17.16 22.91
C ILE A 1043 -16.12 16.40 24.12
N ASP A 1044 -17.44 16.29 24.23
CA ASP A 1044 -18.08 15.58 25.34
C ASP A 1044 -18.12 14.07 25.10
N GLU A 1045 -17.54 13.29 26.02
CA GLU A 1045 -17.66 11.84 26.03
C GLU A 1045 -18.65 11.40 27.12
N TYR A 1046 -19.87 11.05 26.71
CA TYR A 1046 -20.91 10.55 27.60
C TYR A 1046 -20.70 9.06 27.87
N TYR A 1047 -20.55 8.69 29.14
CA TYR A 1047 -20.48 7.30 29.60
C TYR A 1047 -21.75 6.96 30.37
N ASP A 1048 -22.28 5.75 30.20
CA ASP A 1048 -23.29 5.22 31.12
C ASP A 1048 -22.65 4.82 32.46
N ASN A 1049 -23.48 4.50 33.46
CA ASN A 1049 -22.98 3.97 34.72
C ASN A 1049 -22.24 2.64 34.56
N THR A 1050 -22.38 1.94 33.41
CA THR A 1050 -21.56 0.79 33.07
C THR A 1050 -20.20 1.13 32.45
N GLY A 1051 -19.81 2.40 32.42
CA GLY A 1051 -18.54 2.85 31.83
C GLY A 1051 -18.51 2.72 30.31
N ARG A 1052 -19.64 2.43 29.68
CA ARG A 1052 -19.75 2.32 28.22
C ARG A 1052 -20.00 3.70 27.64
N ILE A 1053 -19.24 4.06 26.60
CA ILE A 1053 -19.52 5.26 25.83
C ILE A 1053 -20.93 5.12 25.23
N LEU A 1054 -21.79 6.10 25.53
CA LEU A 1054 -23.14 6.22 25.02
C LEU A 1054 -23.09 6.91 23.66
N GLU A 1055 -22.80 6.14 22.61
CA GLU A 1055 -22.72 6.65 21.23
C GLU A 1055 -24.00 7.39 20.79
N SER A 1056 -25.18 7.02 21.31
CA SER A 1056 -26.45 7.71 21.04
C SER A 1056 -26.59 9.11 21.66
N LYS A 1057 -25.53 9.61 22.32
CA LYS A 1057 -25.39 10.99 22.83
C LYS A 1057 -24.10 11.66 22.36
N LYS A 1058 -23.35 11.03 21.45
CA LYS A 1058 -22.01 11.44 21.07
C LYS A 1058 -21.99 11.80 19.59
N GLU A 1059 -22.17 13.09 19.31
CA GLU A 1059 -21.99 13.62 17.95
C GLU A 1059 -20.52 14.07 17.75
N ASP A 1060 -19.83 14.50 18.82
CA ASP A 1060 -18.44 14.96 18.79
C ASP A 1060 -17.38 13.86 19.04
N SER A 1061 -16.17 14.03 18.49
CA SER A 1061 -15.09 13.03 18.62
C SER A 1061 -13.67 13.60 18.48
N VAL A 1062 -12.64 12.83 18.86
CA VAL A 1062 -11.22 13.15 18.63
C VAL A 1062 -10.58 12.15 17.66
N TRP A 1063 -10.06 12.66 16.55
CA TRP A 1063 -9.49 11.92 15.43
C TRP A 1063 -7.96 11.87 15.49
N ALA A 1064 -7.45 10.78 16.05
CA ALA A 1064 -6.02 10.48 16.08
C ALA A 1064 -5.51 9.97 14.72
N ASN A 1065 -4.22 10.20 14.42
CA ASN A 1065 -3.52 9.39 13.42
C ASN A 1065 -3.33 7.97 14.01
N PRO A 1066 -3.42 6.85 13.27
CA PRO A 1066 -3.72 5.52 13.84
C PRO A 1066 -2.70 4.88 14.81
N THR A 1067 -1.64 5.58 15.20
CA THR A 1067 -0.54 5.06 16.03
C THR A 1067 -0.62 5.43 17.52
N SER A 1068 -1.43 6.41 17.95
CA SER A 1068 -1.38 6.93 19.33
C SER A 1068 -2.22 6.16 20.37
N LYS A 1069 -3.28 5.43 19.98
CA LYS A 1069 -4.18 4.75 20.95
C LYS A 1069 -3.67 3.40 21.46
N LYS A 1070 -2.65 3.44 22.32
CA LYS A 1070 -2.30 2.36 23.26
C LYS A 1070 -2.11 2.85 24.70
N GLN A 1071 -3.21 2.90 25.46
CA GLN A 1071 -3.24 2.46 26.87
C GLN A 1071 -4.69 2.45 27.39
N GLY A 1072 -5.01 1.46 28.24
CA GLY A 1072 -6.06 1.58 29.26
C GLY A 1072 -7.53 1.45 28.82
N ARG A 1073 -8.06 0.22 28.95
CA ARG A 1073 -9.39 -0.07 29.55
C ARG A 1073 -9.83 1.07 30.48
N THR A 1074 -11.08 1.54 30.44
CA THR A 1074 -12.17 0.77 31.07
C THR A 1074 -13.61 1.19 30.68
N VAL A 1075 -14.40 0.17 30.35
CA VAL A 1075 -15.84 0.03 30.67
C VAL A 1075 -15.94 -0.82 31.96
N PRO A 1076 -16.31 -0.29 33.16
CA PRO A 1076 -17.40 -0.85 34.01
C PRO A 1076 -18.07 0.25 34.92
N THR A 1077 -19.13 0.10 35.76
CA THR A 1077 -20.22 -0.88 35.99
C THR A 1077 -21.37 -0.29 36.89
N SER A 1078 -22.62 -0.28 36.39
CA SER A 1078 -23.83 -0.91 37.03
C SER A 1078 -24.72 -0.20 38.11
N LEU A 1079 -25.83 -0.90 38.45
CA LEU A 1079 -26.69 -0.88 39.67
C LEU A 1079 -27.68 0.33 39.90
N LEU A 1080 -29.02 0.16 39.85
CA LEU A 1080 -30.03 -0.26 40.88
C LEU A 1080 -30.54 0.89 41.81
N PRO A 1081 -31.72 0.83 42.50
CA PRO A 1081 -32.94 0.01 42.32
C PRO A 1081 -34.31 0.77 42.49
N SER A 1082 -35.42 0.00 42.37
CA SER A 1082 -36.72 0.13 43.10
C SER A 1082 -37.72 1.29 42.89
N HIS A 1083 -38.82 0.91 42.20
CA HIS A 1083 -40.24 1.01 42.62
C HIS A 1083 -41.07 2.33 42.65
N ALA A 1084 -42.27 2.16 42.07
CA ALA A 1084 -43.59 2.72 42.44
C ALA A 1084 -44.06 4.08 41.87
N SER A 1085 -45.05 3.99 40.99
CA SER A 1085 -46.02 4.99 40.51
C SER A 1085 -47.07 5.36 41.60
N PRO A 1086 -48.14 6.16 41.35
CA PRO A 1086 -48.47 7.16 40.28
C PRO A 1086 -48.95 8.49 40.98
N PRO A 1087 -50.06 9.22 40.68
CA PRO A 1087 -50.89 9.47 39.46
C PRO A 1087 -51.30 10.97 39.19
N PHE A 1088 -52.07 11.18 38.10
CA PHE A 1088 -53.12 12.21 37.83
C PHE A 1088 -52.81 13.68 37.41
N SER A 1089 -53.32 14.00 36.20
CA SER A 1089 -54.11 15.21 35.81
C SER A 1089 -53.49 16.63 35.84
N PRO A 1090 -53.97 17.61 35.02
CA PRO A 1090 -55.25 17.64 34.29
C PRO A 1090 -55.19 17.91 32.75
N ALA A 1091 -56.37 17.82 32.13
CA ALA A 1091 -56.73 18.15 30.74
C ALA A 1091 -56.89 19.69 30.52
N PRO A 1092 -57.41 20.26 29.38
CA PRO A 1092 -57.98 19.66 28.15
C PRO A 1092 -57.37 20.25 26.83
N GLY A 1093 -57.79 19.90 25.60
CA GLY A 1093 -58.87 19.01 25.16
C GLY A 1093 -58.85 18.77 23.63
N LEU A 1094 -59.77 17.92 23.16
CA LEU A 1094 -59.85 17.50 21.75
C LEU A 1094 -60.39 18.61 20.82
N ALA A 1095 -59.93 18.65 19.55
CA ALA A 1095 -60.73 18.21 18.39
C ALA A 1095 -60.11 18.63 17.04
N SER A 1096 -60.12 17.71 16.08
CA SER A 1096 -60.12 17.97 14.63
C SER A 1096 -61.48 18.58 14.19
N PRO A 1097 -61.64 19.21 12.99
CA PRO A 1097 -60.81 19.09 11.78
C PRO A 1097 -60.52 20.41 11.02
N ASN A 1098 -59.85 20.27 9.86
CA ASN A 1098 -59.83 21.19 8.69
C ASN A 1098 -61.17 21.94 8.45
N PRO A 1099 -61.21 23.15 7.83
CA PRO A 1099 -60.38 23.48 6.65
C PRO A 1099 -60.02 24.99 6.39
N LYS A 1100 -59.42 25.23 5.21
CA LYS A 1100 -59.46 26.47 4.37
C LYS A 1100 -58.60 27.70 4.74
N ALA A 1101 -57.59 27.87 3.89
CA ALA A 1101 -57.38 29.05 3.02
C ALA A 1101 -57.12 30.44 3.65
N GLY A 1102 -55.85 30.83 3.65
CA GLY A 1102 -55.38 32.22 3.72
C GLY A 1102 -54.05 32.35 2.99
N ARG A 1103 -54.03 33.03 1.84
CA ARG A 1103 -52.81 33.32 1.06
C ARG A 1103 -52.03 34.49 1.69
N GLN A 1104 -50.82 34.70 1.15
CA GLN A 1104 -49.96 35.88 1.30
C GLN A 1104 -49.19 35.94 2.64
N LEU A 1105 -47.88 36.21 2.68
CA LEU A 1105 -46.93 36.57 1.61
C LEU A 1105 -45.52 36.07 1.96
N ASN A 1106 -44.82 35.50 0.98
CA ASN A 1106 -43.35 35.56 0.91
C ASN A 1106 -42.93 37.04 0.81
N PRO A 1107 -41.74 37.48 1.25
CA PRO A 1107 -40.51 36.83 0.80
C PRO A 1107 -39.32 36.80 1.79
N ASP A 1108 -38.26 36.21 1.25
CA ASP A 1108 -36.85 36.44 1.54
C ASP A 1108 -36.23 35.82 2.80
N ARG A 1109 -35.51 34.74 2.46
CA ARG A 1109 -34.07 34.52 2.76
C ARG A 1109 -33.77 33.87 4.10
N MET A 1110 -33.36 32.59 4.04
CA MET A 1110 -32.01 32.12 3.65
C MET A 1110 -31.04 32.30 4.82
N ILE A 1111 -30.81 31.21 5.56
CA ILE A 1111 -29.68 30.27 5.35
C ILE A 1111 -28.48 30.76 6.16
N PHE A 1112 -28.16 30.02 7.22
CA PHE A 1112 -27.20 28.93 7.04
C PHE A 1112 -27.98 27.61 6.90
#